data_AF-A0A0M8W287-F1
#
_entry.id   AF-A0A0M8W287-F1
#
_cell.length_a   1.000
_cell.length_b   1.000
_cell.length_c   1.000
_cell.angle_alpha   90.00
_cell.angle_beta   90.00
_cell.angle_gamma   90.00
#
_symmetry.space_group_name_H-M   'P 1'
#
loop_
_entity.id
_entity.type
_entity.pdbx_description
1 polymer ?
#
loop_
_entity_poly.entity_id
_entity_poly.type
_entity_poly.pdbx_seq_one_letter_code
_entity_poly.pdbx_strand_id
1 'polypeptide(L)'
;MRFRPTSLLLAALLATAGTATPALAATAAPPGLVKDPTPYVDPLIGTRNGGDVFPGAVVPFGMLSWSPENTRGDATRTAAPGGYQYDATRVRGFSLTHMSGTGCAGGSGDIPFFPYAGEVTTSPASDTKDAVYASDFRHADETAEPGHYKVGLASGVTADLTATARTGSARFTYPAGKPASLLVRTANSEVGSEDSTVTIDPDTRTISGSVTSGNFCGYLDPEGQRAYYTLYFTARFDRAFQATGTWHDDRLDPGSREASGGTGGFSHGGRPVAGKGAGGYVEFAPGDGPVNVKVGISYVSREAAEANLAAENPPGRSFDAVREAARRAWRERLGAIRVGGGTDAERTTFYTALYHALLHPNVISDADGRYRGADGRVHRVDRHRHAQYGTFSGWDVYRDQVQLLTLLDPRTGSDIAQSLYELARQNNGVWDRWLHGASGTHVMNGDPSPAALAGIRAFGGTDFDLKGALKSLVRAATVPTPQDLSPAGKPVLSAGQRPSLDKYLKLHYMPSVSNAWGGAAETLEMSTADFAISELARAAGEKGTADTFAQRAQWWQNNFNIAAAPDGGYIANRKADGSWVTGFTPDTGNGFVEGTAAQYTWMVPHDPAGLFAALGGREAALARLDDFFHDADGGWAFTGNGGTKSELDNEPSINVPYLYDYAGAPYKTQETVRAAMRQLWSTEPGGIPGNDDLGAMSAWYVFSALGMYPQVPSRAELVLASPLFERIEIDRPHGNDISVRATGAAADAPYVRSLKVNGRSSDRPWLPASFVRDGGRLDYTLSATPDHEWGAGSPPPSFREGEQPYQIGVGPTTATLAPGDSTKIGIRALSLTGGAGPEVRFRVQTPPGVTATPAEGSVSDGAQEITLTAARDAEQGFADVRVTVTSGDSSYEQPVALTVAAPGTLLAAYNSTGVSDDDGDHDEADYDGGGWSYSRQALAAAGLAPGKQGTAGGLAFTWPASPAGRPDNVSASGQTVQLASPAGALSFIGSAVNGNQQTKATVTYTDGTTDTVDLSFTDWTVGGGGGSVQYGNEVVAKTAYRNVAGADKDPVATYVFATKPYQAPAGKQIKSVTLPRNTDLHVFTLATG
;
A
#
# COMPACT_ATOMS: atom_id res chain seq x y z
N MET A 1 -34.69 58.99 -48.90
CA MET A 1 -34.14 58.89 -50.28
C MET A 1 -33.23 57.66 -50.29
N ARG A 2 -33.63 56.55 -50.93
CA ARG A 2 -33.15 56.05 -52.25
C ARG A 2 -31.61 56.12 -52.37
N PHE A 3 -30.88 55.04 -52.63
CA PHE A 3 -30.94 54.24 -53.86
C PHE A 3 -30.34 52.83 -53.70
N ARG A 4 -30.85 51.90 -54.51
CA ARG A 4 -30.28 50.57 -54.84
C ARG A 4 -28.96 50.71 -55.62
N PRO A 5 -28.21 49.61 -55.77
CA PRO A 5 -27.69 49.26 -57.09
C PRO A 5 -28.02 47.82 -57.49
N THR A 6 -28.57 47.72 -58.70
CA THR A 6 -28.62 46.55 -59.57
C THR A 6 -27.39 46.56 -60.46
N SER A 7 -26.80 45.40 -60.74
CA SER A 7 -26.38 45.02 -62.09
C SER A 7 -26.19 43.51 -62.19
N LEU A 8 -26.76 42.96 -63.26
CA LEU A 8 -27.00 41.56 -63.59
C LEU A 8 -26.17 41.19 -64.83
N LEU A 9 -25.85 39.89 -64.90
CA LEU A 9 -25.77 39.05 -66.09
C LEU A 9 -24.53 39.13 -67.01
N LEU A 10 -23.62 38.19 -66.76
CA LEU A 10 -23.00 37.25 -67.72
C LEU A 10 -22.70 36.00 -66.85
N ALA A 11 -22.93 34.73 -67.18
CA ALA A 11 -23.23 34.05 -68.42
C ALA A 11 -23.93 32.72 -68.08
N ALA A 12 -24.81 32.28 -68.97
CA ALA A 12 -25.38 30.93 -68.96
C ALA A 12 -24.44 29.97 -69.70
N LEU A 13 -24.07 28.85 -69.05
CA LEU A 13 -23.78 27.50 -69.60
C LEU A 13 -22.79 26.73 -68.72
N LEU A 14 -23.31 26.02 -67.72
CA LEU A 14 -22.74 24.79 -67.11
C LEU A 14 -23.77 24.24 -66.11
N ALA A 15 -24.86 23.67 -66.63
CA ALA A 15 -25.90 23.02 -65.85
C ALA A 15 -25.81 21.49 -66.02
N THR A 16 -24.83 20.87 -65.36
CA THR A 16 -24.85 19.46 -64.91
C THR A 16 -23.69 19.22 -63.94
N ALA A 17 -23.82 19.72 -62.71
CA ALA A 17 -23.10 19.20 -61.56
C ALA A 17 -24.06 19.33 -60.38
N GLY A 18 -24.72 18.22 -60.03
CA GLY A 18 -25.56 18.16 -58.84
C GLY A 18 -24.68 18.39 -57.63
N THR A 19 -24.75 19.58 -57.05
CA THR A 19 -24.25 19.84 -55.70
C THR A 19 -25.11 19.03 -54.74
N ALA A 20 -24.63 17.85 -54.36
CA ALA A 20 -25.09 17.20 -53.16
C ALA A 20 -24.87 18.18 -52.01
N THR A 21 -25.95 18.77 -51.50
CA THR A 21 -25.95 19.35 -50.16
C THR A 21 -25.42 18.28 -49.21
N PRO A 22 -24.31 18.50 -48.49
CA PRO A 22 -23.86 17.53 -47.51
C PRO A 22 -25.01 17.39 -46.51
N ALA A 23 -25.58 16.19 -46.45
CA ALA A 23 -26.52 15.85 -45.41
C ALA A 23 -25.81 16.14 -44.09
N LEU A 24 -26.36 17.06 -43.29
CA LEU A 24 -25.99 17.21 -41.88
C LEU A 24 -26.00 15.81 -41.29
N ALA A 25 -24.81 15.25 -41.02
CA ALA A 25 -24.68 13.99 -40.34
C ALA A 25 -25.48 14.13 -39.04
N ALA A 26 -26.58 13.38 -38.94
CA ALA A 26 -27.35 13.32 -37.72
C ALA A 26 -26.39 12.92 -36.60
N THR A 27 -26.17 13.80 -35.63
CA THR A 27 -25.42 13.47 -34.42
C THR A 27 -26.05 12.21 -33.85
N ALA A 28 -25.28 11.12 -33.75
CA ALA A 28 -25.75 9.87 -33.19
C ALA A 28 -26.40 10.15 -31.82
N ALA A 29 -27.52 9.50 -31.55
CA ALA A 29 -28.15 9.60 -30.23
C ALA A 29 -27.14 9.15 -29.16
N PRO A 30 -27.04 9.83 -28.01
CA PRO A 30 -26.11 9.43 -26.96
C PRO A 30 -26.43 8.00 -26.50
N PRO A 31 -25.42 7.20 -26.13
CA PRO A 31 -25.63 5.81 -25.76
C PRO A 31 -26.58 5.69 -24.56
N GLY A 32 -27.30 4.56 -24.55
CA GLY A 32 -28.17 4.20 -23.44
C GLY A 32 -27.35 3.96 -22.17
N LEU A 33 -27.89 4.42 -21.03
CA LEU A 33 -27.31 4.15 -19.72
C LEU A 33 -27.58 2.70 -19.31
N VAL A 34 -26.61 2.09 -18.62
CA VAL A 34 -26.81 0.82 -17.90
C VAL A 34 -27.92 1.01 -16.87
N LYS A 35 -28.96 0.17 -16.95
CA LYS A 35 -30.13 0.22 -16.04
C LYS A 35 -29.98 -0.67 -14.81
N ASP A 36 -29.34 -1.82 -14.98
CA ASP A 36 -28.99 -2.75 -13.90
C ASP A 36 -27.49 -3.03 -14.01
N PRO A 37 -26.65 -2.48 -13.13
CA PRO A 37 -25.21 -2.68 -13.17
C PRO A 37 -24.77 -4.02 -12.56
N THR A 38 -25.63 -4.72 -11.81
CA THR A 38 -25.21 -5.95 -11.10
C THR A 38 -24.64 -7.05 -12.00
N PRO A 39 -25.07 -7.24 -13.27
CA PRO A 39 -24.47 -8.25 -14.15
C PRO A 39 -23.04 -7.93 -14.61
N TYR A 40 -22.56 -6.71 -14.39
CA TYR A 40 -21.19 -6.30 -14.69
C TYR A 40 -20.26 -6.41 -13.48
N VAL A 41 -20.73 -6.88 -12.32
CA VAL A 41 -19.85 -7.11 -11.19
C VAL A 41 -19.39 -8.56 -11.20
N ASP A 42 -18.08 -8.74 -11.15
CA ASP A 42 -17.43 -10.03 -10.96
C ASP A 42 -16.53 -9.97 -9.70
N PRO A 43 -17.01 -10.50 -8.55
CA PRO A 43 -16.24 -10.53 -7.30
C PRO A 43 -14.98 -11.42 -7.33
N LEU A 44 -14.72 -12.15 -8.42
CA LEU A 44 -13.50 -12.95 -8.56
C LEU A 44 -12.32 -12.11 -9.09
N ILE A 45 -12.56 -10.96 -9.72
CA ILE A 45 -11.49 -10.04 -10.11
C ILE A 45 -10.81 -9.52 -8.84
N GLY A 46 -9.49 -9.63 -8.74
CA GLY A 46 -8.71 -9.28 -7.54
C GLY A 46 -8.40 -10.49 -6.65
N THR A 47 -8.94 -11.68 -6.91
CA THR A 47 -8.64 -12.90 -6.11
C THR A 47 -7.31 -13.58 -6.50
N ARG A 48 -6.55 -12.95 -7.39
CA ARG A 48 -5.19 -13.32 -7.82
C ARG A 48 -4.36 -12.04 -7.98
N ASN A 49 -3.05 -12.17 -8.18
CA ASN A 49 -2.12 -11.07 -8.42
C ASN A 49 -1.95 -10.12 -7.22
N GLY A 50 -2.15 -10.63 -6.00
CA GLY A 50 -2.05 -9.81 -4.80
C GLY A 50 -3.21 -8.84 -4.63
N GLY A 51 -4.33 -8.95 -5.35
CA GLY A 51 -5.51 -8.12 -5.08
C GLY A 51 -6.16 -8.39 -3.73
N ASP A 52 -5.98 -9.60 -3.20
CA ASP A 52 -6.37 -10.04 -1.85
C ASP A 52 -7.82 -9.74 -1.44
N VAL A 53 -8.73 -9.65 -2.41
CA VAL A 53 -10.18 -9.54 -2.20
C VAL A 53 -10.83 -10.92 -1.96
N PHE A 54 -12.11 -10.91 -1.59
CA PHE A 54 -12.89 -12.14 -1.36
C PHE A 54 -14.19 -12.17 -2.19
N PRO A 55 -14.63 -13.36 -2.68
CA PRO A 55 -15.79 -13.46 -3.58
C PRO A 55 -17.14 -13.69 -2.87
N GLY A 56 -17.13 -13.75 -1.53
CA GLY A 56 -18.26 -14.14 -0.70
C GLY A 56 -19.48 -13.22 -0.75
N ALA A 57 -20.57 -13.69 -0.16
CA ALA A 57 -21.80 -12.93 -0.08
C ALA A 57 -21.72 -11.83 0.99
N VAL A 58 -21.82 -10.58 0.52
CA VAL A 58 -21.79 -9.38 1.36
C VAL A 58 -22.74 -8.32 0.77
N VAL A 59 -23.32 -7.47 1.62
CA VAL A 59 -24.06 -6.27 1.18
C VAL A 59 -23.15 -5.04 1.30
N PRO A 60 -23.46 -3.90 0.66
CA PRO A 60 -22.63 -2.70 0.81
C PRO A 60 -22.37 -2.36 2.28
N PHE A 61 -21.10 -2.21 2.65
CA PHE A 61 -20.62 -1.95 4.02
C PHE A 61 -21.04 -2.99 5.10
N GLY A 62 -21.33 -4.23 4.70
CA GLY A 62 -21.84 -5.27 5.58
C GLY A 62 -20.89 -5.63 6.74
N MET A 63 -21.43 -5.76 7.96
CA MET A 63 -20.72 -6.34 9.11
C MET A 63 -20.46 -7.83 8.91
N LEU A 64 -21.37 -8.52 8.23
CA LEU A 64 -21.24 -9.92 7.84
C LEU A 64 -20.85 -10.04 6.36
N SER A 65 -19.80 -10.81 6.10
CA SER A 65 -19.32 -11.20 4.77
C SER A 65 -19.11 -12.71 4.74
N TRP A 66 -20.08 -13.45 4.19
CA TRP A 66 -20.05 -14.92 4.20
C TRP A 66 -19.27 -15.44 2.98
N SER A 67 -17.99 -15.76 3.17
CA SER A 67 -17.06 -16.12 2.10
C SER A 67 -16.37 -17.46 2.35
N PRO A 68 -15.91 -18.17 1.29
CA PRO A 68 -15.02 -19.32 1.42
C PRO A 68 -13.66 -19.02 2.04
N GLU A 69 -13.18 -19.96 2.87
CA GLU A 69 -11.81 -20.03 3.39
C GLU A 69 -11.01 -21.07 2.61
N ASN A 70 -10.13 -20.63 1.72
CA ASN A 70 -9.25 -21.52 0.97
C ASN A 70 -8.06 -22.00 1.81
N THR A 71 -7.56 -23.18 1.46
CA THR A 71 -6.39 -23.79 2.11
C THR A 71 -5.51 -24.50 1.10
N ARG A 72 -4.20 -24.50 1.37
CA ARG A 72 -3.20 -25.31 0.65
C ARG A 72 -2.75 -26.53 1.46
N GLY A 73 -3.58 -26.99 2.39
CA GLY A 73 -3.28 -28.11 3.28
C GLY A 73 -2.47 -27.72 4.52
N ASP A 74 -2.71 -26.51 5.03
CA ASP A 74 -2.13 -26.00 6.26
C ASP A 74 -3.22 -25.34 7.10
N ALA A 75 -3.65 -26.00 8.19
CA ALA A 75 -4.70 -25.47 9.06
C ALA A 75 -4.28 -24.21 9.84
N THR A 76 -3.00 -23.84 9.82
CA THR A 76 -2.46 -22.66 10.53
C THR A 76 -2.29 -21.44 9.62
N ARG A 77 -2.53 -21.58 8.32
CA ARG A 77 -2.39 -20.49 7.34
C ARG A 77 -3.55 -20.49 6.35
N THR A 78 -4.05 -19.30 6.03
CA THR A 78 -4.96 -19.13 4.89
C THR A 78 -4.16 -19.02 3.58
N ALA A 79 -4.81 -19.20 2.44
CA ALA A 79 -4.17 -19.11 1.13
C ALA A 79 -3.74 -17.67 0.77
N ALA A 80 -4.55 -16.68 1.16
CA ALA A 80 -4.30 -15.25 0.98
C ALA A 80 -4.97 -14.44 2.11
N PRO A 81 -4.52 -13.20 2.40
CA PRO A 81 -5.07 -12.35 3.45
C PRO A 81 -6.60 -12.21 3.49
N GLY A 82 -7.26 -12.10 2.33
CA GLY A 82 -8.73 -12.02 2.25
C GLY A 82 -9.46 -13.37 2.42
N GLY A 83 -8.78 -14.45 2.80
CA GLY A 83 -9.37 -15.77 3.01
C GLY A 83 -9.48 -16.64 1.75
N TYR A 84 -9.38 -16.05 0.55
CA TYR A 84 -9.55 -16.72 -0.74
C TYR A 84 -8.43 -16.39 -1.71
N GLN A 85 -7.97 -17.39 -2.47
CA GLN A 85 -7.04 -17.18 -3.58
C GLN A 85 -7.48 -18.05 -4.75
N TYR A 86 -7.65 -17.48 -5.94
CA TYR A 86 -8.25 -18.16 -7.08
C TYR A 86 -7.60 -19.52 -7.38
N ASP A 87 -6.28 -19.62 -7.34
CA ASP A 87 -5.55 -20.86 -7.62
C ASP A 87 -5.49 -21.86 -6.45
N ALA A 88 -6.11 -21.54 -5.31
CA ALA A 88 -6.25 -22.43 -4.15
C ALA A 88 -7.63 -23.11 -4.14
N THR A 89 -7.78 -24.18 -4.94
CA THR A 89 -9.07 -24.84 -5.20
C THR A 89 -9.56 -25.80 -4.12
N ARG A 90 -9.22 -25.56 -2.84
CA ARG A 90 -9.66 -26.38 -1.70
C ARG A 90 -10.18 -25.47 -0.59
N VAL A 91 -11.37 -25.76 -0.08
CA VAL A 91 -12.06 -24.95 0.93
C VAL A 91 -12.22 -25.72 2.24
N ARG A 92 -11.87 -25.09 3.37
CA ARG A 92 -11.97 -25.66 4.72
C ARG A 92 -13.19 -25.18 5.51
N GLY A 93 -13.92 -24.20 4.98
CA GLY A 93 -15.14 -23.66 5.56
C GLY A 93 -15.60 -22.37 4.87
N PHE A 94 -16.71 -21.83 5.35
CA PHE A 94 -17.25 -20.54 4.95
C PHE A 94 -17.43 -19.68 6.20
N SER A 95 -16.55 -18.70 6.41
CA SER A 95 -16.49 -17.81 7.58
C SER A 95 -17.41 -16.60 7.42
N LEU A 96 -17.70 -15.92 8.53
CA LEU A 96 -18.74 -14.90 8.63
C LEU A 96 -18.23 -13.45 8.49
N THR A 97 -16.92 -13.24 8.51
CA THR A 97 -16.25 -11.95 8.48
C THR A 97 -15.00 -12.03 7.59
N HIS A 98 -14.67 -10.97 6.87
CA HIS A 98 -13.52 -10.85 5.97
C HIS A 98 -13.12 -9.38 5.79
N MET A 99 -11.85 -9.14 5.49
CA MET A 99 -11.34 -7.86 5.00
C MET A 99 -10.95 -7.99 3.53
N SER A 100 -11.16 -6.95 2.73
CA SER A 100 -10.89 -6.96 1.29
C SER A 100 -9.61 -6.21 0.97
N GLY A 101 -8.65 -6.88 0.35
CA GLY A 101 -7.47 -6.27 -0.26
C GLY A 101 -6.38 -5.84 0.70
N THR A 102 -6.22 -6.50 1.86
CA THR A 102 -5.16 -6.17 2.81
C THR A 102 -3.85 -6.88 2.50
N GLY A 103 -2.71 -6.19 2.51
CA GLY A 103 -1.39 -6.81 2.32
C GLY A 103 -0.87 -7.69 3.47
N CYS A 104 -1.42 -7.56 4.67
CA CYS A 104 -1.11 -8.44 5.81
C CYS A 104 -2.14 -9.53 5.99
N ALA A 105 -1.70 -10.73 6.36
CA ALA A 105 -2.62 -11.76 6.83
C ALA A 105 -3.27 -11.39 8.17
N GLY A 106 -4.56 -11.72 8.27
CA GLY A 106 -5.19 -12.10 9.51
C GLY A 106 -5.97 -11.02 10.22
N GLY A 107 -7.27 -10.99 10.06
CA GLY A 107 -8.10 -10.12 10.88
C GLY A 107 -9.52 -10.28 10.46
N SER A 108 -10.09 -11.46 10.74
CA SER A 108 -11.45 -11.93 10.44
C SER A 108 -11.37 -13.43 10.14
N GLY A 109 -12.13 -13.94 9.17
CA GLY A 109 -12.29 -15.37 8.89
C GLY A 109 -13.05 -16.08 10.00
N ASP A 110 -13.89 -15.35 10.74
CA ASP A 110 -14.43 -15.85 11.99
C ASP A 110 -15.48 -16.94 11.78
N ILE A 111 -15.38 -17.98 12.61
CA ILE A 111 -16.37 -19.05 12.78
C ILE A 111 -16.73 -19.74 11.44
N PRO A 112 -15.78 -20.41 10.76
CA PRO A 112 -16.07 -21.11 9.52
C PRO A 112 -17.12 -22.22 9.69
N PHE A 113 -18.14 -22.20 8.83
CA PHE A 113 -19.13 -23.26 8.66
C PHE A 113 -18.67 -24.20 7.56
N PHE A 114 -18.54 -25.49 7.82
CA PHE A 114 -18.13 -26.46 6.78
C PHE A 114 -19.14 -27.59 6.61
N PRO A 115 -19.88 -27.64 5.49
CA PRO A 115 -20.85 -28.71 5.23
C PRO A 115 -20.13 -29.98 4.76
N TYR A 116 -20.22 -31.04 5.56
CA TYR A 116 -19.47 -32.28 5.38
C TYR A 116 -20.40 -33.46 5.05
N ALA A 117 -20.16 -34.13 3.92
CA ALA A 117 -20.91 -35.31 3.51
C ALA A 117 -20.28 -36.60 4.07
N GLY A 118 -20.41 -36.81 5.38
CA GLY A 118 -19.87 -37.97 6.09
C GLY A 118 -20.07 -37.88 7.61
N GLU A 119 -19.66 -38.93 8.32
CA GLU A 119 -19.66 -38.96 9.79
C GLU A 119 -18.40 -38.29 10.34
N VAL A 120 -18.54 -37.50 11.41
CA VAL A 120 -17.41 -36.88 12.11
C VAL A 120 -16.85 -37.90 13.12
N THR A 121 -15.69 -38.48 12.81
CA THR A 121 -15.11 -39.61 13.57
C THR A 121 -13.79 -39.26 14.26
N THR A 122 -13.20 -38.11 13.92
CA THR A 122 -11.97 -37.57 14.51
C THR A 122 -12.16 -36.10 14.84
N SER A 123 -11.35 -35.54 15.75
CA SER A 123 -11.40 -34.10 16.01
C SER A 123 -11.03 -33.30 14.75
N PRO A 124 -11.87 -32.35 14.31
CA PRO A 124 -11.52 -31.44 13.22
C PRO A 124 -10.30 -30.55 13.48
N ALA A 125 -9.93 -30.31 14.74
CA ALA A 125 -8.71 -29.56 15.07
C ALA A 125 -7.44 -30.42 14.87
N SER A 126 -7.54 -31.76 14.93
CA SER A 126 -6.43 -32.67 14.61
C SER A 126 -6.12 -32.78 13.12
N ASP A 127 -7.02 -32.32 12.24
CA ASP A 127 -6.83 -32.32 10.79
C ASP A 127 -5.93 -31.16 10.34
N THR A 128 -4.69 -31.17 10.81
CA THR A 128 -3.71 -30.08 10.61
C THR A 128 -3.30 -29.85 9.15
N LYS A 129 -3.71 -30.75 8.25
CA LYS A 129 -3.43 -30.71 6.82
C LYS A 129 -4.68 -30.52 5.96
N ASP A 130 -5.82 -30.22 6.58
CA ASP A 130 -7.11 -30.08 5.90
C ASP A 130 -7.39 -31.26 4.96
N ALA A 131 -7.03 -32.48 5.35
CA ALA A 131 -7.10 -33.68 4.53
C ALA A 131 -8.50 -34.32 4.54
N VAL A 132 -9.21 -34.22 5.66
CA VAL A 132 -10.50 -34.88 5.90
C VAL A 132 -11.66 -33.88 5.86
N TYR A 133 -11.52 -32.76 6.56
CA TYR A 133 -12.58 -31.80 6.81
C TYR A 133 -12.41 -30.51 5.98
N ALA A 134 -12.02 -30.71 4.72
CA ALA A 134 -12.01 -29.72 3.66
C ALA A 134 -12.37 -30.43 2.34
N SER A 135 -12.77 -29.68 1.32
CA SER A 135 -13.12 -30.24 0.02
C SER A 135 -12.52 -29.43 -1.11
N ASP A 136 -12.11 -30.11 -2.17
CA ASP A 136 -11.79 -29.46 -3.42
C ASP A 136 -13.06 -28.93 -4.11
N PHE A 137 -12.90 -27.98 -5.02
CA PHE A 137 -13.93 -27.49 -5.93
C PHE A 137 -13.32 -27.14 -7.29
N ARG A 138 -14.16 -26.73 -8.25
CA ARG A 138 -13.72 -26.18 -9.55
C ARG A 138 -14.46 -24.88 -9.79
N HIS A 139 -13.80 -23.88 -10.37
CA HIS A 139 -14.45 -22.60 -10.71
C HIS A 139 -15.63 -22.76 -11.69
N ALA A 140 -15.64 -23.81 -12.50
CA ALA A 140 -16.79 -24.13 -13.37
C ALA A 140 -18.07 -24.47 -12.58
N ASP A 141 -17.92 -24.85 -11.31
CA ASP A 141 -19.01 -25.14 -10.37
C ASP A 141 -19.21 -23.99 -9.35
N GLU A 142 -18.55 -22.84 -9.55
CA GLU A 142 -18.56 -21.66 -8.69
C GLU A 142 -19.32 -20.50 -9.36
N THR A 143 -19.99 -19.70 -8.55
CA THR A 143 -20.69 -18.50 -9.00
C THR A 143 -20.60 -17.45 -7.88
N ALA A 144 -20.02 -16.30 -8.21
CA ALA A 144 -19.95 -15.14 -7.34
C ALA A 144 -20.72 -13.98 -7.98
N GLU A 145 -21.64 -13.38 -7.23
CA GLU A 145 -22.48 -12.26 -7.64
C GLU A 145 -22.61 -11.28 -6.47
N PRO A 146 -22.93 -9.99 -6.69
CA PRO A 146 -23.15 -9.04 -5.60
C PRO A 146 -24.21 -9.53 -4.58
N GLY A 147 -23.76 -9.89 -3.39
CA GLY A 147 -24.61 -10.39 -2.30
C GLY A 147 -24.99 -11.87 -2.38
N HIS A 148 -24.36 -12.65 -3.27
CA HIS A 148 -24.63 -14.08 -3.46
C HIS A 148 -23.38 -14.85 -3.87
N TYR A 149 -23.11 -15.96 -3.20
CA TYR A 149 -22.01 -16.86 -3.56
C TYR A 149 -22.51 -18.30 -3.55
N LYS A 150 -22.11 -19.08 -4.55
CA LYS A 150 -22.48 -20.50 -4.67
C LYS A 150 -21.32 -21.32 -5.19
N VAL A 151 -21.08 -22.48 -4.58
CA VAL A 151 -20.05 -23.42 -5.06
C VAL A 151 -20.47 -24.88 -4.88
N GLY A 152 -20.22 -25.67 -5.91
CA GLY A 152 -20.27 -27.14 -5.86
C GLY A 152 -18.94 -27.74 -5.41
N LEU A 153 -18.96 -28.51 -4.32
CA LEU A 153 -17.78 -29.18 -3.76
C LEU A 153 -17.61 -30.58 -4.35
N ALA A 154 -16.37 -31.03 -4.50
CA ALA A 154 -16.03 -32.38 -4.97
C ALA A 154 -16.61 -33.50 -4.06
N SER A 155 -16.92 -33.18 -2.81
CA SER A 155 -17.64 -34.08 -1.89
C SER A 155 -19.08 -34.42 -2.33
N GLY A 156 -19.64 -33.64 -3.27
CA GLY A 156 -21.02 -33.69 -3.74
C GLY A 156 -21.94 -32.69 -3.04
N VAL A 157 -21.42 -31.91 -2.08
CA VAL A 157 -22.17 -30.86 -1.39
C VAL A 157 -22.21 -29.58 -2.22
N THR A 158 -23.33 -28.87 -2.22
CA THR A 158 -23.40 -27.49 -2.72
C THR A 158 -23.64 -26.52 -1.57
N ALA A 159 -22.83 -25.47 -1.49
CA ALA A 159 -23.04 -24.32 -0.61
C ALA A 159 -23.59 -23.15 -1.42
N ASP A 160 -24.64 -22.51 -0.92
CA ASP A 160 -25.34 -21.39 -1.58
C ASP A 160 -25.67 -20.35 -0.49
N LEU A 161 -25.04 -19.17 -0.57
CA LEU A 161 -24.87 -18.20 0.51
C LEU A 161 -25.38 -16.82 0.12
N THR A 162 -26.04 -16.12 1.04
CA THR A 162 -26.42 -14.71 0.89
C THR A 162 -26.39 -13.99 2.24
N ALA A 163 -26.37 -12.66 2.24
CA ALA A 163 -26.18 -11.85 3.44
C ALA A 163 -27.16 -10.66 3.53
N THR A 164 -27.39 -10.21 4.76
CA THR A 164 -27.83 -8.86 5.12
C THR A 164 -26.66 -8.11 5.76
N ALA A 165 -26.88 -6.93 6.32
CA ALA A 165 -25.80 -6.18 6.97
C ALA A 165 -25.18 -6.94 8.15
N ARG A 166 -25.97 -7.71 8.92
CA ARG A 166 -25.53 -8.35 10.17
C ARG A 166 -25.88 -9.83 10.28
N THR A 167 -26.51 -10.39 9.25
CA THR A 167 -27.04 -11.76 9.25
C THR A 167 -26.76 -12.45 7.91
N GLY A 168 -26.69 -13.77 7.92
CA GLY A 168 -26.51 -14.60 6.74
C GLY A 168 -27.66 -15.58 6.56
N SER A 169 -27.88 -16.01 5.33
CA SER A 169 -28.67 -17.20 5.00
C SER A 169 -27.84 -18.15 4.13
N ALA A 170 -27.89 -19.44 4.44
CA ALA A 170 -27.24 -20.47 3.66
C ALA A 170 -28.20 -21.62 3.31
N ARG A 171 -27.96 -22.26 2.17
CA ARG A 171 -28.55 -23.52 1.74
C ARG A 171 -27.42 -24.51 1.50
N PHE A 172 -27.38 -25.59 2.29
CA PHE A 172 -26.45 -26.70 2.08
C PHE A 172 -27.20 -27.89 1.49
N THR A 173 -26.86 -28.26 0.26
CA THR A 173 -27.45 -29.42 -0.41
C THR A 173 -26.45 -30.58 -0.35
N TYR A 174 -26.85 -31.70 0.26
CA TYR A 174 -26.00 -32.86 0.46
C TYR A 174 -26.28 -33.95 -0.57
N PRO A 175 -25.27 -34.77 -0.95
CA PRO A 175 -25.48 -35.90 -1.84
C PRO A 175 -26.31 -36.99 -1.13
N ALA A 176 -27.18 -37.66 -1.89
CA ALA A 176 -28.00 -38.74 -1.37
C ALA A 176 -27.15 -39.92 -0.85
N GLY A 177 -27.61 -40.58 0.21
CA GLY A 177 -26.97 -41.79 0.75
C GLY A 177 -25.69 -41.55 1.57
N LYS A 178 -25.32 -40.29 1.82
CA LYS A 178 -24.25 -39.94 2.77
C LYS A 178 -24.84 -39.19 3.98
N PRO A 179 -24.25 -39.33 5.18
CA PRO A 179 -24.60 -38.49 6.32
C PRO A 179 -24.44 -37.00 6.00
N ALA A 180 -25.42 -36.19 6.39
CA ALA A 180 -25.40 -34.75 6.21
C ALA A 180 -24.91 -34.10 7.51
N SER A 181 -23.61 -33.80 7.58
CA SER A 181 -22.99 -33.18 8.75
C SER A 181 -22.61 -31.73 8.48
N LEU A 182 -22.52 -30.92 9.52
CA LEU A 182 -22.03 -29.54 9.46
C LEU A 182 -21.09 -29.30 10.64
N LEU A 183 -19.90 -28.77 10.34
CA LEU A 183 -18.94 -28.32 11.34
C LEU A 183 -19.10 -26.81 11.55
N VAL A 184 -19.06 -26.38 12.81
CA VAL A 184 -18.97 -24.97 13.21
C VAL A 184 -17.66 -24.80 13.97
N ARG A 185 -16.66 -24.23 13.29
CA ARG A 185 -15.28 -24.17 13.75
C ARG A 185 -15.01 -22.88 14.53
N THR A 186 -15.55 -22.76 15.74
CA THR A 186 -15.57 -21.50 16.50
C THR A 186 -14.18 -20.92 16.80
N ALA A 187 -13.12 -21.73 16.86
CA ALA A 187 -11.77 -21.25 17.11
C ALA A 187 -10.98 -20.83 15.85
N ASN A 188 -11.46 -21.15 14.64
CA ASN A 188 -10.67 -21.07 13.39
C ASN A 188 -10.84 -19.73 12.64
N SER A 189 -10.51 -18.60 13.26
CA SER A 189 -10.24 -17.35 12.53
C SER A 189 -8.96 -17.47 11.68
N GLU A 190 -8.76 -16.62 10.66
CA GLU A 190 -7.61 -16.71 9.71
C GLU A 190 -6.24 -16.83 10.39
N VAL A 191 -6.02 -16.04 11.45
CA VAL A 191 -4.80 -16.06 12.29
C VAL A 191 -5.05 -16.61 13.69
N GLY A 192 -6.16 -17.33 13.86
CA GLY A 192 -6.49 -18.03 15.08
C GLY A 192 -7.19 -17.17 16.12
N SER A 193 -7.33 -17.71 17.32
CA SER A 193 -8.11 -17.14 18.41
C SER A 193 -7.44 -17.33 19.76
N GLU A 194 -7.72 -16.40 20.68
CA GLU A 194 -7.36 -16.55 22.09
C GLU A 194 -8.32 -17.51 22.79
N ASP A 195 -9.61 -17.36 22.52
CA ASP A 195 -10.65 -18.22 23.08
C ASP A 195 -11.84 -18.33 22.12
N SER A 196 -12.64 -19.39 22.28
CA SER A 196 -13.90 -19.55 21.58
C SER A 196 -14.88 -20.37 22.40
N THR A 197 -16.18 -20.26 22.10
CA THR A 197 -17.23 -21.07 22.72
C THR A 197 -18.22 -21.57 21.67
N VAL A 198 -18.80 -22.75 21.91
CA VAL A 198 -19.91 -23.29 21.14
C VAL A 198 -20.93 -23.93 22.07
N THR A 199 -22.22 -23.74 21.78
CA THR A 199 -23.36 -24.36 22.45
C THR A 199 -24.35 -24.85 21.39
N ILE A 200 -24.75 -26.11 21.49
CA ILE A 200 -25.70 -26.77 20.57
C ILE A 200 -26.98 -27.10 21.34
N ASP A 201 -28.10 -26.56 20.87
CA ASP A 201 -29.44 -26.84 21.38
C ASP A 201 -30.28 -27.59 20.32
N PRO A 202 -30.43 -28.91 20.44
CA PRO A 202 -31.25 -29.72 19.52
C PRO A 202 -32.74 -29.41 19.57
N ASP A 203 -33.26 -28.95 20.72
CA ASP A 203 -34.69 -28.74 20.92
C ASP A 203 -35.17 -27.51 20.13
N THR A 204 -34.32 -26.49 20.07
CA THR A 204 -34.56 -25.28 19.27
C THR A 204 -33.88 -25.29 17.90
N ARG A 205 -33.06 -26.31 17.60
CA ARG A 205 -32.23 -26.41 16.39
C ARG A 205 -31.33 -25.19 16.23
N THR A 206 -30.63 -24.86 17.31
CA THR A 206 -29.79 -23.67 17.39
C THR A 206 -28.35 -24.06 17.71
N ILE A 207 -27.39 -23.43 17.05
CA ILE A 207 -25.98 -23.43 17.45
C ILE A 207 -25.59 -21.98 17.72
N SER A 208 -24.97 -21.70 18.87
CA SER A 208 -24.52 -20.35 19.23
C SER A 208 -23.18 -20.38 19.91
N GLY A 209 -22.52 -19.23 20.04
CA GLY A 209 -21.21 -19.17 20.68
C GLY A 209 -20.49 -17.86 20.39
N SER A 210 -19.17 -17.89 20.52
CA SER A 210 -18.31 -16.73 20.30
C SER A 210 -16.89 -17.11 19.90
N VAL A 211 -16.15 -16.14 19.35
CA VAL A 211 -14.70 -16.20 19.19
C VAL A 211 -14.08 -14.88 19.66
N THR A 212 -13.01 -14.96 20.43
CA THR A 212 -12.18 -13.82 20.84
C THR A 212 -10.91 -13.83 20.00
N SER A 213 -10.77 -12.85 19.13
CA SER A 213 -9.70 -12.79 18.12
C SER A 213 -9.21 -11.34 17.91
N GLY A 214 -8.32 -11.16 16.93
CA GLY A 214 -7.54 -9.96 16.69
C GLY A 214 -6.32 -10.28 15.83
N ASN A 215 -5.16 -9.77 16.23
CA ASN A 215 -3.86 -10.17 15.69
C ASN A 215 -3.59 -9.85 14.20
N PHE A 216 -4.24 -8.80 13.68
CA PHE A 216 -3.89 -8.24 12.35
C PHE A 216 -2.46 -7.73 12.27
N CYS A 217 -1.75 -8.19 11.24
CA CYS A 217 -0.30 -8.07 11.08
C CYS A 217 0.53 -8.57 12.30
N GLY A 218 -0.04 -9.28 13.27
CA GLY A 218 0.64 -9.58 14.55
C GLY A 218 1.85 -10.51 14.42
N TYR A 219 1.99 -11.20 13.29
CA TYR A 219 3.20 -11.98 12.99
C TYR A 219 4.42 -11.11 12.65
N LEU A 220 4.22 -9.81 12.35
CA LEU A 220 5.28 -8.86 12.05
C LEU A 220 5.91 -8.29 13.32
N ASP A 221 5.11 -8.01 14.36
CA ASP A 221 5.61 -7.43 15.61
C ASP A 221 4.76 -7.86 16.84
N PRO A 222 5.37 -8.12 18.01
CA PRO A 222 4.67 -8.47 19.25
C PRO A 222 3.59 -7.47 19.72
N GLU A 223 3.68 -6.18 19.38
CA GLU A 223 2.63 -5.18 19.71
C GLU A 223 1.27 -5.58 19.12
N GLY A 224 1.28 -6.22 17.94
CA GLY A 224 0.08 -6.73 17.28
C GLY A 224 -0.44 -8.06 17.83
N GLN A 225 0.34 -8.79 18.65
CA GLN A 225 0.03 -10.16 19.11
C GLN A 225 -0.99 -10.20 20.24
N ARG A 226 -2.20 -9.72 19.97
CA ARG A 226 -3.29 -9.62 20.96
C ARG A 226 -4.66 -9.83 20.34
N ALA A 227 -5.58 -10.35 21.16
CA ALA A 227 -7.00 -10.22 20.88
C ALA A 227 -7.48 -8.81 21.22
N TYR A 228 -8.44 -8.31 20.45
CA TYR A 228 -9.04 -7.00 20.68
C TYR A 228 -10.52 -6.92 20.31
N TYR A 229 -11.14 -8.03 19.90
CA TYR A 229 -12.58 -8.16 19.77
C TYR A 229 -13.07 -9.55 20.18
N THR A 230 -14.37 -9.63 20.48
CA THR A 230 -15.11 -10.89 20.56
C THR A 230 -16.30 -10.81 19.62
N LEU A 231 -16.41 -11.75 18.68
CA LEU A 231 -17.56 -11.91 17.82
C LEU A 231 -18.48 -12.99 18.40
N TYR A 232 -19.76 -12.68 18.55
CA TYR A 232 -20.81 -13.60 18.99
C TYR A 232 -21.69 -14.00 17.80
N PHE A 233 -22.18 -15.23 17.79
CA PHE A 233 -23.11 -15.71 16.78
C PHE A 233 -24.27 -16.54 17.34
N THR A 234 -25.36 -16.60 16.58
CA THR A 234 -26.45 -17.55 16.75
C THR A 234 -26.94 -18.02 15.39
N ALA A 235 -27.05 -19.33 15.18
CA ALA A 235 -27.43 -19.97 13.94
C ALA A 235 -28.63 -20.89 14.15
N ARG A 236 -29.69 -20.70 13.36
CA ARG A 236 -30.93 -21.49 13.41
C ARG A 236 -31.09 -22.34 12.16
N PHE A 237 -31.53 -23.58 12.36
CA PHE A 237 -31.65 -24.59 11.32
C PHE A 237 -33.10 -25.03 11.12
N ASP A 238 -33.48 -25.30 9.88
CA ASP A 238 -34.82 -25.82 9.56
C ASP A 238 -34.91 -27.36 9.66
N ARG A 239 -33.78 -28.05 9.65
CA ARG A 239 -33.68 -29.50 9.80
C ARG A 239 -33.31 -29.89 11.23
N ALA A 240 -33.98 -30.92 11.75
CA ALA A 240 -33.69 -31.45 13.09
C ALA A 240 -32.29 -32.09 13.14
N PHE A 241 -31.65 -32.03 14.31
CA PHE A 241 -30.36 -32.69 14.56
C PHE A 241 -30.61 -34.15 14.94
N GLN A 242 -30.05 -35.08 14.17
CA GLN A 242 -30.04 -36.51 14.48
C GLN A 242 -28.95 -36.85 15.49
N ALA A 243 -27.76 -36.26 15.33
CA ALA A 243 -26.65 -36.38 16.26
C ALA A 243 -25.95 -35.04 16.44
N THR A 244 -25.29 -34.87 17.58
CA THR A 244 -24.48 -33.71 17.91
C THR A 244 -23.17 -34.17 18.52
N GLY A 245 -22.17 -33.30 18.53
CA GLY A 245 -20.97 -33.47 19.33
C GLY A 245 -20.10 -32.23 19.28
N THR A 246 -19.08 -32.19 20.13
CA THR A 246 -18.10 -31.11 20.15
C THR A 246 -16.69 -31.66 20.09
N TRP A 247 -15.72 -30.78 19.84
CA TRP A 247 -14.31 -31.12 19.98
C TRP A 247 -13.57 -30.04 20.76
N HIS A 248 -12.46 -30.45 21.36
CA HIS A 248 -11.46 -29.59 21.96
C HIS A 248 -10.09 -30.20 21.71
N ASP A 249 -9.23 -29.49 20.99
CA ASP A 249 -7.91 -29.95 20.57
C ASP A 249 -8.00 -31.31 19.87
N ASP A 250 -7.32 -32.34 20.37
CA ASP A 250 -7.31 -33.69 19.81
C ASP A 250 -8.52 -34.54 20.19
N ARG A 251 -9.36 -34.06 21.12
CA ARG A 251 -10.48 -34.81 21.66
C ARG A 251 -11.79 -34.50 20.93
N LEU A 252 -12.40 -35.53 20.34
CA LEU A 252 -13.79 -35.53 19.90
C LEU A 252 -14.70 -36.06 21.03
N ASP A 253 -15.83 -35.39 21.29
CA ASP A 253 -16.81 -35.77 22.31
C ASP A 253 -18.22 -35.91 21.71
N PRO A 254 -18.56 -37.09 21.16
CA PRO A 254 -19.89 -37.35 20.59
C PRO A 254 -20.99 -37.23 21.65
N GLY A 255 -22.07 -36.53 21.31
CA GLY A 255 -23.19 -36.25 22.20
C GLY A 255 -23.00 -35.03 23.11
N SER A 256 -21.77 -34.52 23.23
CA SER A 256 -21.53 -33.24 23.89
C SER A 256 -22.22 -32.10 23.15
N ARG A 257 -22.60 -31.06 23.89
CA ARG A 257 -23.33 -29.89 23.40
C ARG A 257 -22.59 -28.59 23.63
N GLU A 258 -21.51 -28.62 24.39
CA GLU A 258 -20.73 -27.44 24.74
C GLU A 258 -19.24 -27.74 24.62
N ALA A 259 -18.49 -26.75 24.14
CA ALA A 259 -17.03 -26.75 24.18
C ALA A 259 -16.52 -25.31 24.16
N SER A 260 -15.30 -25.13 24.63
CA SER A 260 -14.60 -23.84 24.61
C SER A 260 -13.10 -24.04 24.47
N GLY A 261 -12.41 -23.08 23.87
CA GLY A 261 -10.95 -23.09 23.70
C GLY A 261 -10.51 -22.46 22.37
N GLY A 262 -9.44 -21.67 22.43
CA GLY A 262 -8.82 -21.04 21.26
C GLY A 262 -7.68 -21.85 20.64
N THR A 263 -6.96 -21.26 19.70
CA THR A 263 -5.86 -21.90 18.95
C THR A 263 -4.47 -21.59 19.53
N GLY A 264 -4.36 -21.23 20.81
CA GLY A 264 -3.08 -20.97 21.48
C GLY A 264 -2.70 -19.50 21.72
N GLY A 265 -3.65 -18.56 21.64
CA GLY A 265 -3.50 -17.20 22.19
C GLY A 265 -2.37 -16.37 21.62
N PHE A 266 -2.13 -16.46 20.30
CA PHE A 266 -1.12 -15.71 19.54
C PHE A 266 0.35 -15.85 20.00
N SER A 267 0.61 -16.64 21.05
CA SER A 267 1.91 -16.86 21.67
C SER A 267 2.97 -17.54 20.79
N HIS A 268 2.58 -18.03 19.62
CA HIS A 268 3.45 -18.66 18.63
C HIS A 268 3.80 -17.71 17.48
N GLY A 269 4.31 -16.52 17.82
CA GLY A 269 4.68 -15.50 16.84
C GLY A 269 3.48 -14.98 16.04
N GLY A 270 2.34 -14.77 16.71
CA GLY A 270 1.12 -14.30 16.06
C GLY A 270 0.45 -15.31 15.14
N ARG A 271 0.68 -16.62 15.34
CA ARG A 271 0.08 -17.69 14.51
C ARG A 271 -0.71 -18.72 15.33
N PRO A 272 -1.71 -19.39 14.71
CA PRO A 272 -2.39 -20.51 15.33
C PRO A 272 -1.44 -21.67 15.64
N VAL A 273 -1.71 -22.39 16.74
CA VAL A 273 -1.03 -23.64 17.07
C VAL A 273 -1.78 -24.80 16.41
N ALA A 274 -1.09 -25.55 15.55
CA ALA A 274 -1.66 -26.72 14.89
C ALA A 274 -2.17 -27.74 15.92
N GLY A 275 -3.34 -28.33 15.68
CA GLY A 275 -3.93 -29.33 16.59
C GLY A 275 -4.77 -28.73 17.72
N LYS A 276 -4.81 -27.41 17.87
CA LYS A 276 -5.54 -26.71 18.94
C LYS A 276 -6.84 -26.08 18.44
N GLY A 277 -7.82 -25.98 19.33
CA GLY A 277 -9.07 -25.26 19.09
C GLY A 277 -10.32 -26.07 19.40
N ALA A 278 -11.43 -25.36 19.60
CA ALA A 278 -12.75 -25.92 19.88
C ALA A 278 -13.76 -25.68 18.74
N GLY A 279 -14.83 -26.46 18.76
CA GLY A 279 -15.99 -26.27 17.90
C GLY A 279 -17.02 -27.38 18.07
N GLY A 280 -18.08 -27.33 17.24
CA GLY A 280 -19.23 -28.22 17.32
C GLY A 280 -19.62 -28.79 15.97
N TYR A 281 -20.21 -29.99 15.97
CA TYR A 281 -20.81 -30.59 14.78
C TYR A 281 -22.23 -31.07 15.05
N VAL A 282 -23.03 -31.06 13.99
CA VAL A 282 -24.35 -31.68 13.96
C VAL A 282 -24.45 -32.59 12.74
N GLU A 283 -25.12 -33.72 12.90
CA GLU A 283 -25.63 -34.55 11.80
C GLU A 283 -27.13 -34.30 11.70
N PHE A 284 -27.62 -33.99 10.50
CA PHE A 284 -29.02 -33.68 10.27
C PHE A 284 -29.87 -34.92 10.04
N ALA A 285 -31.13 -34.89 10.49
CA ALA A 285 -32.09 -35.94 10.20
C ALA A 285 -32.31 -36.12 8.68
N PRO A 286 -32.55 -37.36 8.20
CA PRO A 286 -32.72 -37.64 6.79
C PRO A 286 -33.92 -36.88 6.21
N GLY A 287 -33.84 -36.58 4.92
CA GLY A 287 -34.96 -36.01 4.17
C GLY A 287 -34.51 -35.19 2.98
N ASP A 288 -35.45 -34.93 2.08
CA ASP A 288 -35.18 -34.34 0.78
C ASP A 288 -34.93 -32.83 0.86
N GLY A 289 -34.16 -32.29 -0.08
CA GLY A 289 -33.88 -30.86 -0.19
C GLY A 289 -32.74 -30.34 0.69
N PRO A 290 -32.42 -29.03 0.60
CA PRO A 290 -31.30 -28.43 1.33
C PRO A 290 -31.60 -28.28 2.82
N VAL A 291 -30.54 -28.21 3.62
CA VAL A 291 -30.59 -27.69 4.98
C VAL A 291 -30.46 -26.16 4.89
N ASN A 292 -31.45 -25.43 5.38
CA ASN A 292 -31.40 -23.97 5.45
C ASN A 292 -30.85 -23.53 6.80
N VAL A 293 -29.92 -22.58 6.76
CA VAL A 293 -29.31 -21.97 7.95
C VAL A 293 -29.57 -20.47 7.91
N LYS A 294 -29.88 -19.89 9.06
CA LYS A 294 -29.87 -18.45 9.27
C LYS A 294 -28.98 -18.11 10.43
N VAL A 295 -28.03 -17.21 10.24
CA VAL A 295 -27.04 -16.83 11.27
C VAL A 295 -27.06 -15.33 11.50
N GLY A 296 -27.02 -14.89 12.76
CA GLY A 296 -26.78 -13.50 13.13
C GLY A 296 -25.45 -13.37 13.86
N ILE A 297 -24.75 -12.26 13.67
CA ILE A 297 -23.50 -11.94 14.37
C ILE A 297 -23.62 -10.62 15.16
N SER A 298 -22.77 -10.44 16.17
CA SER A 298 -22.64 -9.20 16.94
C SER A 298 -21.30 -9.12 17.65
N TYR A 299 -20.71 -7.93 17.76
CA TYR A 299 -19.55 -7.68 18.63
C TYR A 299 -19.94 -7.33 20.08
N VAL A 300 -21.24 -7.28 20.40
CA VAL A 300 -21.75 -6.88 21.73
C VAL A 300 -22.06 -8.09 22.60
N SER A 301 -22.93 -8.99 22.13
CA SER A 301 -23.29 -10.22 22.84
C SER A 301 -24.05 -11.21 21.96
N ARG A 302 -24.23 -12.44 22.44
CA ARG A 302 -25.10 -13.45 21.79
C ARG A 302 -26.55 -12.97 21.68
N GLU A 303 -27.09 -12.32 22.70
CA GLU A 303 -28.46 -11.80 22.71
C GLU A 303 -28.62 -10.69 21.65
N ALA A 304 -27.58 -9.90 21.41
CA ALA A 304 -27.58 -8.92 20.34
C ALA A 304 -27.48 -9.56 18.95
N ALA A 305 -26.68 -10.64 18.79
CA ALA A 305 -26.66 -11.42 17.56
C ALA A 305 -28.04 -12.02 17.23
N GLU A 306 -28.78 -12.49 18.23
CA GLU A 306 -30.17 -12.96 18.09
C GLU A 306 -31.13 -11.83 17.75
N ALA A 307 -30.96 -10.65 18.34
CA ALA A 307 -31.75 -9.47 18.00
C ALA A 307 -31.50 -9.01 16.54
N ASN A 308 -30.25 -9.05 16.07
CA ASN A 308 -29.90 -8.78 14.67
C ASN A 308 -30.58 -9.78 13.74
N LEU A 309 -30.54 -11.08 14.07
CA LEU A 309 -31.20 -12.14 13.32
C LEU A 309 -32.71 -11.90 13.21
N ALA A 310 -33.37 -11.58 14.33
CA ALA A 310 -34.80 -11.30 14.35
C ALA A 310 -35.18 -10.05 13.55
N ALA A 311 -34.33 -9.02 13.56
CA ALA A 311 -34.59 -7.75 12.87
C ALA A 311 -34.43 -7.85 11.35
N GLU A 312 -33.35 -8.49 10.87
CA GLU A 312 -33.00 -8.47 9.44
C GLU A 312 -33.47 -9.74 8.70
N ASN A 313 -33.47 -10.89 9.37
CA ASN A 313 -33.76 -12.20 8.79
C ASN A 313 -34.67 -13.07 9.70
N PRO A 314 -35.89 -12.62 10.00
CA PRO A 314 -36.82 -13.33 10.89
C PRO A 314 -37.20 -14.71 10.34
N PRO A 315 -37.74 -15.63 11.17
CA PRO A 315 -38.01 -17.02 10.77
C PRO A 315 -38.75 -17.19 9.44
N GLY A 316 -39.76 -16.36 9.15
CA GLY A 316 -40.56 -16.42 7.91
C GLY A 316 -39.90 -15.88 6.63
N ARG A 317 -38.74 -15.22 6.71
CA ARG A 317 -38.04 -14.67 5.53
C ARG A 317 -37.30 -15.78 4.78
N SER A 318 -37.55 -15.98 3.49
CA SER A 318 -36.86 -17.04 2.72
C SER A 318 -35.44 -16.62 2.33
N PHE A 319 -34.57 -17.61 2.05
CA PHE A 319 -33.25 -17.37 1.45
C PHE A 319 -33.34 -16.49 0.19
N ASP A 320 -34.26 -16.82 -0.73
CA ASP A 320 -34.42 -16.05 -1.98
C ASP A 320 -34.82 -14.59 -1.71
N ALA A 321 -35.63 -14.34 -0.66
CA ALA A 321 -36.00 -12.98 -0.27
C ALA A 321 -34.83 -12.20 0.36
N VAL A 322 -33.85 -12.88 0.97
CA VAL A 322 -32.60 -12.25 1.42
C VAL A 322 -31.70 -11.97 0.22
N ARG A 323 -31.48 -12.96 -0.66
CA ARG A 323 -30.70 -12.79 -1.91
C ARG A 323 -31.20 -11.64 -2.77
N GLU A 324 -32.51 -11.60 -3.02
CA GLU A 324 -33.11 -10.51 -3.80
C GLU A 324 -33.01 -9.15 -3.10
N ALA A 325 -32.98 -9.10 -1.76
CA ALA A 325 -32.75 -7.86 -1.04
C ALA A 325 -31.29 -7.40 -1.12
N ALA A 326 -30.33 -8.34 -1.03
CA ALA A 326 -28.91 -8.06 -1.21
C ALA A 326 -28.62 -7.53 -2.62
N ARG A 327 -29.15 -8.20 -3.65
CA ARG A 327 -29.03 -7.74 -5.05
C ARG A 327 -29.64 -6.34 -5.25
N ARG A 328 -30.79 -6.05 -4.63
CA ARG A 328 -31.40 -4.71 -4.69
C ARG A 328 -30.53 -3.65 -4.02
N ALA A 329 -29.94 -3.94 -2.86
CA ALA A 329 -29.03 -3.03 -2.17
C ALA A 329 -27.81 -2.70 -3.04
N TRP A 330 -27.22 -3.72 -3.69
CA TRP A 330 -26.12 -3.50 -4.64
C TRP A 330 -26.55 -2.72 -5.86
N ARG A 331 -27.70 -3.06 -6.48
CA ARG A 331 -28.23 -2.31 -7.62
C ARG A 331 -28.41 -0.84 -7.31
N GLU A 332 -28.91 -0.52 -6.11
CA GLU A 332 -29.10 0.86 -5.66
C GLU A 332 -27.77 1.61 -5.53
N ARG A 333 -26.79 1.02 -4.83
CA ARG A 333 -25.48 1.67 -4.63
C ARG A 333 -24.67 1.80 -5.91
N LEU A 334 -24.57 0.73 -6.70
CA LEU A 334 -23.88 0.75 -8.00
C LEU A 334 -24.60 1.67 -9.00
N GLY A 335 -25.93 1.74 -8.92
CA GLY A 335 -26.76 2.58 -9.76
C GLY A 335 -26.64 4.08 -9.48
N ALA A 336 -25.92 4.48 -8.41
CA ALA A 336 -25.57 5.88 -8.17
C ALA A 336 -24.66 6.43 -9.27
N ILE A 337 -23.90 5.57 -9.96
CA ILE A 337 -23.17 5.92 -11.18
C ILE A 337 -23.68 5.08 -12.35
N ARG A 338 -24.28 5.73 -13.33
CA ARG A 338 -24.77 5.09 -14.55
C ARG A 338 -23.89 5.49 -15.72
N VAL A 339 -23.27 4.50 -16.35
CA VAL A 339 -22.44 4.71 -17.54
C VAL A 339 -23.18 4.28 -18.82
N GLY A 340 -22.85 4.91 -19.94
CA GLY A 340 -23.30 4.58 -21.28
C GLY A 340 -22.16 4.73 -22.28
N GLY A 341 -22.04 3.79 -23.21
CA GLY A 341 -20.85 3.63 -24.05
C GLY A 341 -19.87 2.61 -23.45
N GLY A 342 -18.65 2.56 -23.98
CA GLY A 342 -17.63 1.57 -23.61
C GLY A 342 -17.98 0.13 -24.01
N THR A 343 -17.00 -0.75 -23.89
CA THR A 343 -17.14 -2.20 -24.05
C THR A 343 -17.74 -2.85 -22.80
N ASP A 344 -18.21 -4.09 -22.91
CA ASP A 344 -18.69 -4.83 -21.74
C ASP A 344 -17.55 -5.10 -20.74
N ALA A 345 -16.32 -5.34 -21.21
CA ALA A 345 -15.16 -5.50 -20.35
C ALA A 345 -14.86 -4.25 -19.52
N GLU A 346 -14.91 -3.06 -20.15
CA GLU A 346 -14.72 -1.78 -19.44
C GLU A 346 -15.82 -1.52 -18.40
N ARG A 347 -17.08 -1.88 -18.72
CA ARG A 347 -18.17 -1.79 -17.74
C ARG A 347 -18.00 -2.79 -16.61
N THR A 348 -17.48 -3.99 -16.90
CA THR A 348 -17.20 -5.00 -15.89
C THR A 348 -16.11 -4.52 -14.93
N THR A 349 -14.96 -4.09 -15.44
CA THR A 349 -13.89 -3.54 -14.60
C THR A 349 -14.40 -2.34 -13.78
N PHE A 350 -15.16 -1.42 -14.38
CA PHE A 350 -15.71 -0.25 -13.68
C PHE A 350 -16.67 -0.62 -12.54
N TYR A 351 -17.66 -1.48 -12.80
CA TYR A 351 -18.65 -1.83 -11.77
C TYR A 351 -18.10 -2.77 -10.72
N THR A 352 -17.10 -3.61 -11.04
CA THR A 352 -16.38 -4.38 -10.04
C THR A 352 -15.53 -3.48 -9.14
N ALA A 353 -14.77 -2.53 -9.70
CA ALA A 353 -14.03 -1.56 -8.89
C ALA A 353 -14.98 -0.76 -7.97
N LEU A 354 -16.11 -0.28 -8.50
CA LEU A 354 -17.12 0.40 -7.67
C LEU A 354 -17.69 -0.52 -6.58
N TYR A 355 -17.86 -1.83 -6.85
CA TYR A 355 -18.29 -2.81 -5.86
C TYR A 355 -17.27 -2.93 -4.72
N HIS A 356 -15.98 -3.08 -5.02
CA HIS A 356 -14.93 -3.21 -4.00
C HIS A 356 -14.77 -1.93 -3.15
N ALA A 357 -14.82 -0.76 -3.79
CA ALA A 357 -14.79 0.53 -3.09
C ALA A 357 -15.93 0.72 -2.06
N LEU A 358 -17.00 -0.08 -2.15
CA LEU A 358 -18.19 0.00 -1.28
C LEU A 358 -18.27 -1.13 -0.24
N LEU A 359 -17.20 -1.94 -0.08
CA LEU A 359 -17.14 -2.98 0.94
C LEU A 359 -16.75 -2.42 2.32
N HIS A 360 -15.79 -1.49 2.35
CA HIS A 360 -15.24 -0.90 3.58
C HIS A 360 -15.29 0.63 3.55
N PRO A 361 -15.26 1.32 4.71
CA PRO A 361 -15.37 0.77 6.07
C PRO A 361 -16.74 0.12 6.29
N ASN A 362 -16.80 -0.91 7.13
CA ASN A 362 -18.04 -1.66 7.35
C ASN A 362 -18.73 -1.30 8.66
N VAL A 363 -20.01 -1.61 8.73
CA VAL A 363 -20.81 -1.42 9.94
C VAL A 363 -20.28 -2.32 11.07
N ILE A 364 -20.18 -1.78 12.28
CA ILE A 364 -19.79 -2.51 13.52
C ILE A 364 -20.82 -2.39 14.65
N SER A 365 -21.93 -1.71 14.38
CA SER A 365 -23.06 -1.57 15.31
C SER A 365 -24.15 -2.59 15.02
N ASP A 366 -24.83 -3.07 16.05
CA ASP A 366 -26.04 -3.89 15.97
C ASP A 366 -27.24 -3.10 15.41
N ALA A 367 -28.30 -3.82 15.05
CA ALA A 367 -29.53 -3.24 14.47
C ALA A 367 -30.26 -2.30 15.44
N ASP A 368 -30.01 -2.41 16.75
CA ASP A 368 -30.54 -1.50 17.77
C ASP A 368 -29.64 -0.28 18.07
N GLY A 369 -28.52 -0.18 17.34
CA GLY A 369 -27.52 0.87 17.42
C GLY A 369 -26.44 0.65 18.49
N ARG A 370 -26.44 -0.44 19.25
CA ARG A 370 -25.34 -0.73 20.19
C ARG A 370 -24.08 -1.20 19.46
N TYR A 371 -22.91 -0.89 19.98
CA TYR A 371 -21.63 -1.37 19.46
C TYR A 371 -20.59 -1.49 20.57
N ARG A 372 -19.55 -2.30 20.34
CA ARG A 372 -18.38 -2.39 21.22
C ARG A 372 -17.36 -1.35 20.78
N GLY A 373 -17.00 -0.42 21.67
CA GLY A 373 -16.04 0.64 21.39
C GLY A 373 -14.58 0.23 21.60
N ALA A 374 -13.67 1.12 21.22
CA ALA A 374 -12.22 0.95 21.38
C ALA A 374 -11.78 0.78 22.86
N ASP A 375 -12.59 1.26 23.81
CA ASP A 375 -12.40 1.11 25.25
C ASP A 375 -12.91 -0.24 25.81
N GLY A 376 -13.39 -1.13 24.95
CA GLY A 376 -13.99 -2.39 25.36
C GLY A 376 -15.32 -2.20 26.12
N ARG A 377 -16.04 -1.09 25.94
CA ARG A 377 -17.39 -0.89 26.52
C ARG A 377 -18.46 -0.93 25.45
N VAL A 378 -19.71 -1.14 25.87
CA VAL A 378 -20.86 -1.02 24.95
C VAL A 378 -21.26 0.45 24.88
N HIS A 379 -21.24 0.99 23.67
CA HIS A 379 -21.73 2.32 23.34
C HIS A 379 -22.99 2.21 22.47
N ARG A 380 -23.59 3.35 22.15
CA ARG A 380 -24.75 3.41 21.27
C ARG A 380 -24.59 4.54 20.26
N VAL A 381 -24.93 4.25 19.02
CA VAL A 381 -25.03 5.22 17.93
C VAL A 381 -26.04 6.31 18.32
N ASP A 382 -25.70 7.57 18.05
CA ASP A 382 -26.60 8.69 18.27
C ASP A 382 -27.88 8.52 17.43
N ARG A 383 -29.03 8.97 17.95
CA ARG A 383 -30.34 8.77 17.30
C ARG A 383 -30.46 9.44 15.93
N HIS A 384 -29.59 10.40 15.60
CA HIS A 384 -29.57 11.09 14.32
C HIS A 384 -28.72 10.37 13.26
N ARG A 385 -28.03 9.27 13.62
CA ARG A 385 -27.13 8.53 12.74
C ARG A 385 -27.63 7.13 12.43
N HIS A 386 -27.14 6.56 11.34
CA HIS A 386 -27.62 5.26 10.84
C HIS A 386 -26.82 4.09 11.41
N ALA A 387 -25.49 4.23 11.51
CA ALA A 387 -24.61 3.18 11.98
C ALA A 387 -23.29 3.74 12.56
N GLN A 388 -22.65 2.92 13.41
CA GLN A 388 -21.22 3.04 13.68
C GLN A 388 -20.46 2.21 12.63
N TYR A 389 -19.45 2.83 12.02
CA TYR A 389 -18.50 2.19 11.11
C TYR A 389 -17.17 1.91 11.81
N GLY A 390 -16.46 0.90 11.30
CA GLY A 390 -15.13 0.50 11.70
C GLY A 390 -14.40 -0.16 10.53
N THR A 391 -13.24 -0.74 10.80
CA THR A 391 -12.35 -1.30 9.76
C THR A 391 -11.93 -0.23 8.76
N PHE A 392 -10.82 0.45 9.03
CA PHE A 392 -10.40 1.64 8.30
C PHE A 392 -8.90 1.58 8.04
N SER A 393 -8.54 1.33 6.77
CA SER A 393 -7.16 1.28 6.29
C SER A 393 -6.70 2.70 5.97
N GLY A 394 -6.39 3.46 7.03
CA GLY A 394 -6.38 4.91 6.95
C GLY A 394 -5.36 5.46 5.98
N TRP A 395 -4.16 4.85 5.92
CA TRP A 395 -3.05 5.27 5.04
C TRP A 395 -3.39 5.20 3.54
N ASP A 396 -4.32 4.33 3.17
CA ASP A 396 -4.74 4.07 1.79
C ASP A 396 -5.98 4.91 1.45
N VAL A 397 -7.07 4.71 2.21
CA VAL A 397 -8.40 5.19 1.83
C VAL A 397 -8.56 6.70 1.93
N TYR A 398 -7.65 7.41 2.61
CA TYR A 398 -7.71 8.87 2.66
C TYR A 398 -7.46 9.51 1.30
N ARG A 399 -6.75 8.83 0.39
CA ARG A 399 -6.25 9.38 -0.87
C ARG A 399 -7.39 9.73 -1.84
N ASP A 400 -8.36 8.84 -1.98
CA ASP A 400 -9.50 9.00 -2.89
C ASP A 400 -10.79 8.29 -2.46
N GLN A 401 -10.72 7.16 -1.76
CA GLN A 401 -11.87 6.31 -1.47
C GLN A 401 -12.92 7.02 -0.61
N VAL A 402 -12.52 7.66 0.50
CA VAL A 402 -13.48 8.37 1.35
C VAL A 402 -14.16 9.55 0.64
N GLN A 403 -13.47 10.17 -0.33
CA GLN A 403 -14.01 11.22 -1.18
C GLN A 403 -15.05 10.63 -2.15
N LEU A 404 -14.78 9.48 -2.77
CA LEU A 404 -15.74 8.76 -3.62
C LEU A 404 -17.00 8.39 -2.82
N LEU A 405 -16.83 7.76 -1.65
CA LEU A 405 -17.94 7.37 -0.79
C LEU A 405 -18.83 8.57 -0.43
N THR A 406 -18.20 9.69 -0.07
CA THR A 406 -18.90 10.91 0.32
C THR A 406 -19.56 11.62 -0.86
N LEU A 407 -18.94 11.57 -2.05
CA LEU A 407 -19.54 12.12 -3.28
C LEU A 407 -20.88 11.44 -3.60
N LEU A 408 -20.93 10.12 -3.42
CA LEU A 408 -22.10 9.29 -3.70
C LEU A 408 -23.15 9.38 -2.59
N ASP A 409 -22.72 9.41 -1.33
CA ASP A 409 -23.59 9.53 -0.17
C ASP A 409 -22.95 10.36 0.96
N PRO A 410 -23.24 11.68 1.00
CA PRO A 410 -22.71 12.56 2.04
C PRO A 410 -23.12 12.16 3.47
N ARG A 411 -24.22 11.42 3.64
CA ARG A 411 -24.64 10.93 4.97
C ARG A 411 -23.74 9.79 5.42
N THR A 412 -23.43 8.84 4.54
CA THR A 412 -22.43 7.80 4.83
C THR A 412 -21.09 8.42 5.19
N GLY A 413 -20.62 9.41 4.43
CA GLY A 413 -19.39 10.14 4.78
C GLY A 413 -19.46 10.78 6.17
N SER A 414 -20.59 11.40 6.53
CA SER A 414 -20.79 12.00 7.86
C SER A 414 -20.79 10.96 8.98
N ASP A 415 -21.44 9.81 8.77
CA ASP A 415 -21.46 8.70 9.74
C ASP A 415 -20.06 8.10 9.91
N ILE A 416 -19.26 7.98 8.85
CA ILE A 416 -17.85 7.55 8.91
C ILE A 416 -17.01 8.55 9.71
N ALA A 417 -17.08 9.84 9.36
CA ALA A 417 -16.30 10.88 10.04
C ALA A 417 -16.58 10.92 11.55
N GLN A 418 -17.84 10.80 11.96
CA GLN A 418 -18.08 10.69 13.40
C GLN A 418 -17.71 9.32 13.97
N SER A 419 -17.88 8.23 13.23
CA SER A 419 -17.46 6.91 13.75
C SER A 419 -15.99 6.93 14.16
N LEU A 420 -15.11 7.51 13.33
CA LEU A 420 -13.70 7.74 13.65
C LEU A 420 -13.51 8.63 14.89
N TYR A 421 -14.28 9.72 15.01
CA TYR A 421 -14.20 10.60 16.18
C TYR A 421 -14.61 9.90 17.48
N GLU A 422 -15.66 9.08 17.46
CA GLU A 422 -16.09 8.33 18.64
C GLU A 422 -15.06 7.27 19.04
N LEU A 423 -14.50 6.54 18.07
CA LEU A 423 -13.44 5.56 18.33
C LEU A 423 -12.19 6.25 18.92
N ALA A 424 -11.80 7.42 18.39
CA ALA A 424 -10.70 8.18 18.96
C ALA A 424 -10.99 8.65 20.39
N ARG A 425 -12.21 9.13 20.68
CA ARG A 425 -12.63 9.50 22.05
C ARG A 425 -12.57 8.32 23.01
N GLN A 426 -12.97 7.14 22.53
CA GLN A 426 -12.93 5.89 23.29
C GLN A 426 -11.49 5.38 23.45
N ASN A 427 -10.59 5.74 22.54
CA ASN A 427 -9.16 5.44 22.60
C ASN A 427 -8.35 6.59 23.22
N ASN A 428 -8.86 7.21 24.29
CA ASN A 428 -8.16 8.28 25.03
C ASN A 428 -7.72 9.51 24.20
N GLY A 429 -8.39 9.77 23.07
CA GLY A 429 -8.10 10.86 22.14
C GLY A 429 -7.10 10.51 21.04
N VAL A 430 -6.63 9.26 20.98
CA VAL A 430 -5.72 8.73 19.95
C VAL A 430 -6.54 8.30 18.73
N TRP A 431 -6.21 8.85 17.57
CA TRP A 431 -6.74 8.42 16.29
C TRP A 431 -5.78 7.41 15.69
N ASP A 432 -6.20 6.16 15.58
CA ASP A 432 -5.33 5.13 15.00
C ASP A 432 -5.21 5.31 13.48
N ARG A 433 -4.05 4.97 12.92
CA ARG A 433 -3.84 4.95 11.47
C ARG A 433 -4.63 3.83 10.81
N TRP A 434 -4.77 2.70 11.50
CA TRP A 434 -5.35 1.50 10.93
C TRP A 434 -6.24 0.80 11.95
N LEU A 435 -7.54 0.75 11.67
CA LEU A 435 -8.53 0.14 12.54
C LEU A 435 -8.98 -1.20 11.97
N HIS A 436 -9.02 -2.25 12.80
CA HIS A 436 -9.80 -3.46 12.53
C HIS A 436 -11.04 -3.46 13.44
N GLY A 437 -12.23 -3.38 12.86
CA GLY A 437 -13.44 -3.13 13.63
C GLY A 437 -13.33 -1.82 14.42
N ALA A 438 -13.42 -1.90 15.74
CA ALA A 438 -13.30 -0.74 16.64
C ALA A 438 -11.89 -0.49 17.15
N SER A 439 -10.92 -1.35 16.84
CA SER A 439 -9.64 -1.44 17.55
C SER A 439 -8.47 -0.98 16.70
N GLY A 440 -7.57 -0.21 17.31
CA GLY A 440 -6.31 0.22 16.70
C GLY A 440 -5.32 -0.93 16.53
N THR A 441 -4.77 -1.03 15.32
CA THR A 441 -3.76 -2.03 14.94
C THR A 441 -2.40 -1.39 14.70
N HIS A 442 -2.33 -0.06 14.56
CA HIS A 442 -1.09 0.71 14.41
C HIS A 442 -0.33 0.50 13.10
N VAL A 443 -0.87 -0.28 12.15
CA VAL A 443 -0.24 -0.56 10.85
C VAL A 443 -0.01 0.72 10.05
N MET A 444 1.08 0.74 9.27
CA MET A 444 1.53 1.86 8.42
C MET A 444 1.99 3.10 9.20
N ASN A 445 2.32 4.18 8.47
CA ASN A 445 2.85 5.44 9.01
C ASN A 445 1.90 6.64 8.82
N GLY A 446 2.29 7.81 9.32
CA GLY A 446 1.53 9.05 9.15
C GLY A 446 0.34 9.28 10.11
N ASP A 447 -0.50 10.26 9.76
CA ASP A 447 -1.72 10.61 10.51
C ASP A 447 -2.86 10.85 9.52
N PRO A 448 -3.52 9.77 9.01
CA PRO A 448 -4.47 9.86 7.89
C PRO A 448 -5.83 10.42 8.30
N SER A 449 -6.20 10.35 9.59
CA SER A 449 -7.51 10.76 10.09
C SER A 449 -7.86 12.24 9.79
N PRO A 450 -6.97 13.23 10.00
CA PRO A 450 -7.18 14.60 9.52
C PRO A 450 -7.51 14.70 8.03
N ALA A 451 -6.74 14.02 7.16
CA ALA A 451 -6.92 14.07 5.71
C ALA A 451 -8.28 13.48 5.32
N ALA A 452 -8.65 12.34 5.88
CA ALA A 452 -9.94 11.72 5.65
C ALA A 452 -11.12 12.61 6.11
N LEU A 453 -11.07 13.18 7.32
CA LEU A 453 -12.14 14.05 7.83
C LEU A 453 -12.26 15.35 7.01
N ALA A 454 -11.14 15.92 6.58
CA ALA A 454 -11.13 17.10 5.71
C ALA A 454 -11.71 16.78 4.32
N GLY A 455 -11.34 15.63 3.73
CA GLY A 455 -11.88 15.14 2.46
C GLY A 455 -13.38 14.90 2.53
N ILE A 456 -13.85 14.15 3.53
CA ILE A 456 -15.30 13.96 3.80
C ILE A 456 -16.00 15.32 3.91
N ARG A 457 -15.43 16.25 4.68
CA ARG A 457 -16.01 17.59 4.84
C ARG A 457 -16.09 18.34 3.52
N ALA A 458 -15.05 18.28 2.70
CA ALA A 458 -14.97 18.96 1.41
C ALA A 458 -15.97 18.39 0.38
N PHE A 459 -16.23 17.08 0.43
CA PHE A 459 -17.15 16.38 -0.46
C PHE A 459 -18.63 16.38 0.00
N GLY A 460 -18.93 17.03 1.13
CA GLY A 460 -20.30 17.30 1.57
C GLY A 460 -20.73 16.56 2.83
N GLY A 461 -19.89 15.70 3.41
CA GLY A 461 -20.11 15.07 4.70
C GLY A 461 -20.02 16.12 5.81
N THR A 462 -21.16 16.60 6.29
CA THR A 462 -21.21 17.78 7.17
C THR A 462 -21.88 17.53 8.52
N ASP A 463 -22.45 16.34 8.73
CA ASP A 463 -23.23 15.99 9.93
C ASP A 463 -22.41 15.21 10.98
N PHE A 464 -21.28 15.81 11.39
CA PHE A 464 -20.43 15.32 12.46
C PHE A 464 -19.95 16.48 13.35
N ASP A 465 -19.47 16.18 14.56
CA ASP A 465 -18.93 17.15 15.50
C ASP A 465 -17.57 17.67 15.04
N LEU A 466 -17.59 18.57 14.06
CA LEU A 466 -16.40 19.19 13.48
C LEU A 466 -15.51 19.86 14.53
N LYS A 467 -16.11 20.57 15.50
CA LYS A 467 -15.32 21.30 16.51
C LYS A 467 -14.70 20.36 17.53
N GLY A 468 -15.43 19.34 17.97
CA GLY A 468 -14.92 18.29 18.84
C GLY A 468 -13.79 17.50 18.18
N ALA A 469 -13.98 17.09 16.93
CA ALA A 469 -12.98 16.37 16.14
C ALA A 469 -11.72 17.22 15.94
N LEU A 470 -11.87 18.46 15.44
CA LEU A 470 -10.76 19.40 15.24
C LEU A 470 -9.96 19.61 16.53
N LYS A 471 -10.63 19.86 17.65
CA LYS A 471 -9.95 20.04 18.94
C LYS A 471 -9.13 18.81 19.33
N SER A 472 -9.66 17.60 19.08
CA SER A 472 -8.93 16.36 19.38
C SER A 472 -7.72 16.18 18.47
N LEU A 473 -7.88 16.41 17.16
CA LEU A 473 -6.81 16.31 16.17
C LEU A 473 -5.68 17.32 16.43
N VAL A 474 -6.02 18.58 16.74
CA VAL A 474 -5.04 19.61 17.09
C VAL A 474 -4.24 19.19 18.32
N ARG A 475 -4.91 18.62 19.34
CA ARG A 475 -4.21 18.10 20.53
C ARG A 475 -3.26 16.96 20.16
N ALA A 476 -3.71 15.99 19.37
CA ALA A 476 -2.88 14.89 18.89
C ALA A 476 -1.66 15.39 18.09
N ALA A 477 -1.82 16.47 17.33
CA ALA A 477 -0.75 17.06 16.52
C ALA A 477 0.20 18.01 17.29
N THR A 478 -0.03 18.28 18.58
CA THR A 478 0.72 19.31 19.34
C THR A 478 1.16 18.86 20.74
N VAL A 479 0.59 17.79 21.30
CA VAL A 479 0.88 17.34 22.65
C VAL A 479 1.39 15.90 22.61
N PRO A 480 2.71 15.68 22.76
CA PRO A 480 3.29 14.33 22.82
C PRO A 480 2.67 13.48 23.93
N THR A 481 2.30 12.25 23.60
CA THR A 481 1.81 11.23 24.54
C THR A 481 2.91 10.21 24.88
N PRO A 482 2.78 9.43 25.96
CA PRO A 482 3.71 8.34 26.26
C PRO A 482 3.86 7.33 25.10
N GLN A 483 2.79 7.09 24.34
CA GLN A 483 2.81 6.22 23.18
C GLN A 483 3.63 6.81 22.02
N ASP A 484 3.52 8.13 21.76
CA ASP A 484 4.33 8.79 20.73
C ASP A 484 5.83 8.69 21.06
N LEU A 485 6.18 8.76 22.35
CA LEU A 485 7.57 8.67 22.81
C LEU A 485 8.08 7.22 22.91
N SER A 486 7.20 6.23 22.79
CA SER A 486 7.53 4.81 22.94
C SER A 486 8.13 4.22 21.66
N PRO A 487 9.11 3.30 21.77
CA PRO A 487 9.59 2.52 20.63
C PRO A 487 8.73 1.27 20.34
N ALA A 488 7.65 1.03 21.09
CA ALA A 488 6.81 -0.15 20.92
C ALA A 488 6.17 -0.22 19.52
N GLY A 489 6.20 -1.41 18.92
CA GLY A 489 5.62 -1.69 17.60
C GLY A 489 6.46 -1.24 16.41
N LYS A 490 7.65 -0.65 16.62
CA LYS A 490 8.47 -0.17 15.51
C LYS A 490 8.96 -1.30 14.58
N PRO A 491 9.13 -1.00 13.27
CA PRO A 491 8.67 0.22 12.60
C PRO A 491 7.20 0.13 12.17
N VAL A 492 6.69 -1.07 11.90
CA VAL A 492 5.42 -1.28 11.15
C VAL A 492 4.15 -1.00 11.97
N LEU A 493 4.17 -1.24 13.28
CA LEU A 493 3.03 -1.15 14.20
C LEU A 493 3.23 -0.10 15.31
N SER A 494 3.95 1.00 15.03
CA SER A 494 4.34 1.98 16.05
C SER A 494 3.15 2.47 16.90
N ALA A 495 3.18 2.25 18.22
CA ALA A 495 2.00 2.42 19.07
C ALA A 495 1.45 3.87 19.16
N GLY A 496 2.29 4.89 18.90
CA GLY A 496 1.88 6.30 18.90
C GLY A 496 1.04 6.68 17.68
N GLN A 497 0.15 7.67 17.81
CA GLN A 497 -0.54 8.23 16.64
C GLN A 497 0.44 8.98 15.74
N ARG A 498 1.34 9.77 16.35
CA ARG A 498 2.42 10.51 15.70
C ARG A 498 3.73 10.14 16.40
N PRO A 499 4.34 8.98 16.08
CA PRO A 499 5.53 8.49 16.76
C PRO A 499 6.66 9.54 16.71
N SER A 500 7.34 9.79 17.82
CA SER A 500 8.35 10.86 17.96
C SER A 500 7.84 12.28 17.67
N LEU A 501 6.58 12.58 18.04
CA LEU A 501 6.00 13.93 17.91
C LEU A 501 6.87 15.03 18.55
N ASP A 502 7.56 14.74 19.65
CA ASP A 502 8.49 15.67 20.29
C ASP A 502 9.64 16.09 19.36
N LYS A 503 10.18 15.15 18.59
CA LYS A 503 11.22 15.40 17.59
C LYS A 503 10.65 16.19 16.41
N TYR A 504 9.49 15.78 15.88
CA TYR A 504 8.83 16.49 14.77
C TYR A 504 8.54 17.96 15.12
N LEU A 505 7.97 18.23 16.31
CA LEU A 505 7.70 19.59 16.76
C LEU A 505 8.97 20.42 17.01
N LYS A 506 10.05 19.80 17.47
CA LYS A 506 11.32 20.48 17.77
C LYS A 506 12.11 20.80 16.50
N LEU A 507 12.15 19.86 15.56
CA LEU A 507 13.01 19.92 14.38
C LEU A 507 12.29 20.42 13.13
N HIS A 508 10.95 20.41 13.15
CA HIS A 508 10.08 20.67 11.99
C HIS A 508 10.26 19.63 10.86
N TYR A 509 10.72 18.44 11.21
CA TYR A 509 10.74 17.23 10.38
C TYR A 509 10.95 16.03 11.29
N MET A 510 10.61 14.84 10.79
CA MET A 510 10.95 13.60 11.46
C MET A 510 12.41 13.23 11.12
N PRO A 511 13.32 13.19 12.12
CA PRO A 511 14.70 12.82 11.85
C PRO A 511 14.81 11.34 11.51
N SER A 512 15.91 10.97 10.85
CA SER A 512 16.20 9.59 10.44
C SER A 512 16.03 8.58 11.56
N VAL A 513 16.52 8.95 12.76
CA VAL A 513 16.32 8.20 13.99
C VAL A 513 15.05 8.68 14.69
N SER A 514 13.99 7.89 14.61
CA SER A 514 12.70 8.19 15.26
C SER A 514 11.93 6.94 15.66
N ASN A 515 10.71 7.13 16.18
CA ASN A 515 9.77 6.06 16.43
C ASN A 515 8.86 5.76 15.23
N ALA A 516 9.02 6.46 14.10
CA ALA A 516 8.21 6.29 12.91
C ALA A 516 8.88 5.36 11.89
N TRP A 517 8.06 4.73 11.04
CA TRP A 517 8.53 4.02 9.86
C TRP A 517 8.87 5.03 8.76
N GLY A 518 10.17 5.18 8.48
CA GLY A 518 10.68 6.09 7.46
C GLY A 518 10.52 7.57 7.81
N GLY A 519 11.58 8.22 8.34
CA GLY A 519 11.50 9.63 8.75
C GLY A 519 11.16 10.63 7.63
N ALA A 520 11.62 10.38 6.40
CA ALA A 520 11.28 11.26 5.28
C ALA A 520 9.81 11.09 4.86
N ALA A 521 9.33 9.86 4.71
CA ALA A 521 7.92 9.57 4.42
C ALA A 521 6.97 10.07 5.53
N GLU A 522 7.31 9.85 6.80
CA GLU A 522 6.54 10.34 7.94
C GLU A 522 6.38 11.87 7.90
N THR A 523 7.44 12.61 7.54
CA THR A 523 7.37 14.06 7.41
C THR A 523 6.38 14.50 6.33
N LEU A 524 6.31 13.77 5.21
CA LEU A 524 5.38 14.04 4.11
C LEU A 524 3.93 13.75 4.52
N GLU A 525 3.68 12.62 5.18
CA GLU A 525 2.36 12.26 5.70
C GLU A 525 1.88 13.27 6.75
N MET A 526 2.75 13.64 7.71
CA MET A 526 2.43 14.63 8.73
C MET A 526 2.19 16.03 8.16
N SER A 527 2.91 16.41 7.09
CA SER A 527 2.68 17.67 6.37
C SER A 527 1.31 17.69 5.69
N THR A 528 0.91 16.58 5.08
CA THR A 528 -0.42 16.39 4.49
C THR A 528 -1.51 16.44 5.56
N ALA A 529 -1.29 15.79 6.70
CA ALA A 529 -2.19 15.84 7.85
C ALA A 529 -2.32 17.26 8.43
N ASP A 530 -1.21 17.99 8.55
CA ASP A 530 -1.20 19.38 9.02
C ASP A 530 -1.95 20.29 8.03
N PHE A 531 -1.81 20.10 6.71
CA PHE A 531 -2.64 20.81 5.72
C PHE A 531 -4.13 20.51 5.92
N ALA A 532 -4.50 19.25 6.16
CA ALA A 532 -5.88 18.86 6.40
C ALA A 532 -6.48 19.46 7.68
N ILE A 533 -5.70 19.54 8.77
CA ILE A 533 -6.11 20.25 9.99
C ILE A 533 -6.37 21.73 9.69
N SER A 534 -5.56 22.35 8.82
CA SER A 534 -5.79 23.74 8.41
C SER A 534 -7.15 23.91 7.73
N GLU A 535 -7.54 22.98 6.86
CA GLU A 535 -8.81 23.02 6.13
C GLU A 535 -10.02 22.76 7.05
N LEU A 536 -9.90 21.82 8.00
CA LEU A 536 -10.90 21.62 9.05
C LEU A 536 -11.05 22.86 9.95
N ALA A 537 -9.94 23.51 10.31
CA ALA A 537 -9.94 24.74 11.09
C ALA A 537 -10.62 25.90 10.33
N ARG A 538 -10.37 26.05 9.02
CA ARG A 538 -11.08 27.02 8.17
C ARG A 538 -12.59 26.73 8.17
N ALA A 539 -12.99 25.47 8.00
CA ALA A 539 -14.39 25.06 8.03
C ALA A 539 -15.06 25.29 9.40
N ALA A 540 -14.31 25.18 10.50
CA ALA A 540 -14.77 25.44 11.87
C ALA A 540 -14.80 26.93 12.25
N GLY A 541 -14.18 27.80 11.44
CA GLY A 541 -14.03 29.23 11.70
C GLY A 541 -12.85 29.61 12.60
N GLU A 542 -11.89 28.69 12.82
CA GLU A 542 -10.72 28.88 13.68
C GLU A 542 -9.50 29.38 12.88
N LYS A 543 -9.49 30.67 12.52
CA LYS A 543 -8.46 31.26 11.64
C LYS A 543 -7.02 31.07 12.13
N GLY A 544 -6.74 31.33 13.41
CA GLY A 544 -5.38 31.19 13.95
C GLY A 544 -4.85 29.76 13.91
N THR A 545 -5.72 28.78 14.20
CA THR A 545 -5.42 27.35 14.04
C THR A 545 -5.15 27.03 12.57
N ALA A 546 -6.00 27.52 11.66
CA ALA A 546 -5.81 27.32 10.22
C ALA A 546 -4.46 27.87 9.73
N ASP A 547 -4.12 29.11 10.08
CA ASP A 547 -2.87 29.75 9.63
C ASP A 547 -1.64 29.03 10.20
N THR A 548 -1.71 28.53 11.44
CA THR A 548 -0.62 27.78 12.09
C THR A 548 -0.36 26.46 11.37
N PHE A 549 -1.42 25.70 11.07
CA PHE A 549 -1.30 24.40 10.42
C PHE A 549 -1.03 24.50 8.92
N ALA A 550 -1.45 25.58 8.25
CA ALA A 550 -1.04 25.88 6.88
C ALA A 550 0.48 26.13 6.78
N GLN A 551 1.09 26.81 7.76
CA GLN A 551 2.54 26.98 7.80
C GLN A 551 3.27 25.66 8.08
N ARG A 552 2.75 24.84 9.02
CA ARG A 552 3.30 23.51 9.32
C ARG A 552 3.22 22.56 8.14
N ALA A 553 2.19 22.68 7.30
CA ALA A 553 2.06 21.88 6.08
C ALA A 553 3.24 22.04 5.11
N GLN A 554 4.07 23.07 5.25
CA GLN A 554 5.25 23.30 4.42
C GLN A 554 6.52 22.65 4.97
N TRP A 555 6.43 21.92 6.09
CA TRP A 555 7.59 21.25 6.70
C TRP A 555 8.17 20.12 5.85
N TRP A 556 7.46 19.64 4.82
CA TRP A 556 8.01 18.78 3.76
C TRP A 556 9.33 19.32 3.18
N GLN A 557 9.45 20.64 3.10
CA GLN A 557 10.63 21.35 2.60
C GLN A 557 11.89 21.07 3.42
N ASN A 558 11.76 20.68 4.68
CA ASN A 558 12.89 20.35 5.55
C ASN A 558 13.54 19.01 5.22
N ASN A 559 12.88 18.17 4.42
CA ASN A 559 13.41 16.92 3.88
C ASN A 559 13.72 17.00 2.38
N PHE A 560 13.55 18.15 1.72
CA PHE A 560 13.90 18.30 0.31
C PHE A 560 15.36 18.77 0.15
N ASN A 561 16.26 17.87 -0.25
CA ASN A 561 17.65 18.23 -0.54
C ASN A 561 17.80 18.58 -2.03
N ILE A 562 17.93 19.88 -2.36
CA ILE A 562 18.11 20.36 -3.75
C ILE A 562 19.40 19.87 -4.43
N ALA A 563 20.33 19.30 -3.68
CA ALA A 563 21.58 18.73 -4.16
C ALA A 563 21.70 17.21 -3.91
N ALA A 564 20.57 16.53 -3.65
CA ALA A 564 20.54 15.11 -3.28
C ALA A 564 21.28 14.23 -4.30
N ALA A 565 21.07 14.48 -5.59
CA ALA A 565 21.67 13.74 -6.68
C ALA A 565 22.17 14.67 -7.80
N PRO A 566 23.04 14.18 -8.71
CA PRO A 566 23.57 15.00 -9.81
C PRO A 566 22.49 15.60 -10.72
N ASP A 567 21.40 14.86 -10.92
CA ASP A 567 20.26 15.22 -11.76
C ASP A 567 19.27 16.17 -11.06
N GLY A 568 19.35 16.36 -9.73
CA GLY A 568 18.54 17.37 -9.03
C GLY A 568 18.21 17.03 -7.58
N GLY A 569 17.21 17.75 -7.07
CA GLY A 569 16.72 17.57 -5.71
C GLY A 569 15.76 16.41 -5.55
N TYR A 570 15.77 15.80 -4.37
CA TYR A 570 14.84 14.74 -3.95
C TYR A 570 14.46 14.95 -2.50
N ILE A 571 13.32 14.38 -2.09
CA ILE A 571 13.09 14.14 -0.68
C ILE A 571 14.14 13.14 -0.19
N ALA A 572 14.75 13.42 0.96
CA ALA A 572 15.84 12.64 1.51
C ALA A 572 15.73 12.56 3.05
N ASN A 573 16.27 11.48 3.61
CA ASN A 573 16.32 11.29 5.05
C ASN A 573 17.33 12.25 5.69
N ARG A 574 16.97 12.82 6.85
CA ARG A 574 17.73 13.91 7.50
C ARG A 574 17.96 13.60 8.97
N LYS A 575 19.19 13.76 9.44
CA LYS A 575 19.59 13.51 10.83
C LYS A 575 19.12 14.65 11.74
N ALA A 576 18.99 14.36 13.03
CA ALA A 576 18.55 15.34 14.04
C ALA A 576 19.50 16.55 14.21
N ASP A 577 20.77 16.42 13.80
CA ASP A 577 21.75 17.53 13.78
C ASP A 577 21.61 18.46 12.56
N GLY A 578 20.66 18.16 11.66
CA GLY A 578 20.38 18.93 10.45
C GLY A 578 21.14 18.48 9.21
N SER A 579 22.10 17.56 9.33
CA SER A 579 22.81 16.97 8.18
C SER A 579 21.97 15.90 7.47
N TRP A 580 22.21 15.71 6.17
CA TRP A 580 21.60 14.66 5.38
C TRP A 580 22.25 13.30 5.65
N VAL A 581 21.46 12.23 5.61
CA VAL A 581 21.99 10.86 5.64
C VAL A 581 22.91 10.65 4.42
N THR A 582 24.10 10.12 4.66
CA THR A 582 25.07 9.81 3.61
C THR A 582 24.68 8.51 2.91
N GLY A 583 25.04 8.34 1.63
CA GLY A 583 24.67 7.13 0.87
C GLY A 583 23.45 7.33 -0.02
N PHE A 584 22.94 8.56 -0.16
CA PHE A 584 21.71 8.81 -0.90
C PHE A 584 21.84 8.44 -2.38
N THR A 585 20.86 7.68 -2.85
CA THR A 585 20.55 7.46 -4.27
C THR A 585 19.04 7.62 -4.46
N PRO A 586 18.55 8.05 -5.65
CA PRO A 586 17.11 8.22 -5.86
C PRO A 586 16.27 6.94 -5.68
N ASP A 587 16.88 5.76 -5.83
CA ASP A 587 16.25 4.45 -5.65
C ASP A 587 16.33 3.92 -4.21
N THR A 588 16.87 4.69 -3.26
CA THR A 588 16.95 4.23 -1.86
C THR A 588 15.57 4.13 -1.21
N GLY A 589 15.32 3.03 -0.50
CA GLY A 589 14.18 2.88 0.42
C GLY A 589 14.44 3.50 1.81
N ASN A 590 15.67 3.90 2.13
CA ASN A 590 16.01 4.44 3.44
C ASN A 590 15.25 5.76 3.70
N GLY A 591 14.42 5.75 4.75
CA GLY A 591 13.59 6.88 5.14
C GLY A 591 12.18 6.86 4.53
N PHE A 592 11.83 5.83 3.77
CA PHE A 592 10.55 5.67 3.07
C PHE A 592 9.83 4.37 3.49
N VAL A 593 8.55 4.26 3.14
CA VAL A 593 7.68 3.12 3.48
C VAL A 593 7.16 2.51 2.19
N GLU A 594 7.46 1.24 1.93
CA GLU A 594 7.03 0.51 0.72
C GLU A 594 7.37 1.22 -0.61
N GLY A 595 8.42 2.03 -0.63
CA GLY A 595 8.81 2.77 -1.82
C GLY A 595 10.17 3.45 -1.68
N THR A 596 10.54 4.22 -2.70
CA THR A 596 11.84 4.88 -2.79
C THR A 596 11.74 6.41 -2.70
N ALA A 597 12.89 7.07 -2.55
CA ALA A 597 12.97 8.53 -2.61
C ALA A 597 12.38 9.11 -3.91
N ALA A 598 12.59 8.46 -5.05
CA ALA A 598 12.06 8.88 -6.34
C ALA A 598 10.52 8.84 -6.38
N GLN A 599 9.91 7.84 -5.75
CA GLN A 599 8.45 7.68 -5.70
C GLN A 599 7.82 8.69 -4.71
N TYR A 600 8.37 8.82 -3.51
CA TYR A 600 7.83 9.71 -2.47
C TYR A 600 8.08 11.20 -2.73
N THR A 601 9.05 11.56 -3.59
CA THR A 601 9.31 12.98 -3.91
C THR A 601 8.07 13.70 -4.45
N TRP A 602 7.14 12.96 -5.06
CA TRP A 602 5.88 13.49 -5.58
C TRP A 602 4.77 13.68 -4.54
N MET A 603 4.94 13.17 -3.32
CA MET A 603 3.92 13.17 -2.26
C MET A 603 3.84 14.51 -1.51
N VAL A 604 3.66 15.58 -2.27
CA VAL A 604 3.35 16.94 -1.78
C VAL A 604 2.04 17.38 -2.43
N PRO A 605 0.91 16.69 -2.16
CA PRO A 605 -0.31 16.85 -2.95
C PRO A 605 -0.88 18.27 -2.86
N HIS A 606 -0.76 18.93 -1.70
CA HIS A 606 -1.25 20.31 -1.50
C HIS A 606 -0.38 21.37 -2.18
N ASP A 607 0.88 21.09 -2.48
CA ASP A 607 1.79 22.08 -3.08
C ASP A 607 2.70 21.59 -4.22
N PRO A 608 2.12 21.12 -5.35
CA PRO A 608 2.92 20.75 -6.52
C PRO A 608 3.71 21.93 -7.11
N ALA A 609 3.18 23.15 -7.05
CA ALA A 609 3.89 24.32 -7.57
C ALA A 609 5.17 24.63 -6.76
N GLY A 610 5.11 24.51 -5.42
CA GLY A 610 6.28 24.61 -4.54
C GLY A 610 7.30 23.52 -4.79
N LEU A 611 6.86 22.27 -4.91
CA LEU A 611 7.71 21.14 -5.28
C LEU A 611 8.40 21.36 -6.64
N PHE A 612 7.65 21.80 -7.66
CA PHE A 612 8.20 22.04 -8.98
C PHE A 612 9.21 23.20 -8.97
N ALA A 613 8.96 24.26 -8.19
CA ALA A 613 9.96 25.30 -7.99
C ALA A 613 11.26 24.71 -7.40
N ALA A 614 11.15 23.83 -6.40
CA ALA A 614 12.30 23.17 -5.77
C ALA A 614 13.05 22.20 -6.71
N LEU A 615 12.33 21.57 -7.65
CA LEU A 615 12.89 20.71 -8.70
C LEU A 615 13.60 21.49 -9.83
N GLY A 616 13.50 22.82 -9.87
CA GLY A 616 14.08 23.65 -10.92
C GLY A 616 13.07 24.17 -11.95
N GLY A 617 11.77 24.08 -11.67
CA GLY A 617 10.67 24.59 -12.48
C GLY A 617 9.85 23.50 -13.17
N ARG A 618 8.80 23.92 -13.88
CA ARG A 618 7.84 23.01 -14.55
C ARG A 618 8.49 22.12 -15.61
N GLU A 619 9.44 22.64 -16.38
CA GLU A 619 10.11 21.85 -17.44
C GLU A 619 10.94 20.72 -16.86
N ALA A 620 11.66 20.96 -15.76
CA ALA A 620 12.42 19.93 -15.05
C ALA A 620 11.50 18.88 -14.43
N ALA A 621 10.41 19.32 -13.80
CA ALA A 621 9.39 18.41 -13.28
C ALA A 621 8.76 17.55 -14.38
N LEU A 622 8.43 18.14 -15.54
CA LEU A 622 7.88 17.44 -16.69
C LEU A 622 8.82 16.36 -17.23
N ALA A 623 10.11 16.68 -17.40
CA ALA A 623 11.10 15.71 -17.86
C ALA A 623 11.30 14.57 -16.86
N ARG A 624 11.23 14.87 -15.55
CA ARG A 624 11.34 13.85 -14.50
C ARG A 624 10.09 12.97 -14.41
N LEU A 625 8.90 13.52 -14.62
CA LEU A 625 7.67 12.72 -14.75
C LEU A 625 7.75 11.79 -15.97
N ASP A 626 8.27 12.28 -17.11
CA ASP A 626 8.46 11.44 -18.30
C ASP A 626 9.38 10.24 -18.01
N ASP A 627 10.52 10.49 -17.34
CA ASP A 627 11.42 9.42 -16.92
C ASP A 627 10.73 8.50 -15.90
N PHE A 628 9.99 9.03 -14.93
CA PHE A 628 9.32 8.25 -13.90
C PHE A 628 8.34 7.21 -14.46
N PHE A 629 7.62 7.56 -15.53
CA PHE A 629 6.62 6.69 -16.16
C PHE A 629 7.11 5.89 -17.36
N HIS A 630 8.36 6.09 -17.81
CA HIS A 630 8.88 5.40 -18.99
C HIS A 630 10.26 4.77 -18.79
N ASP A 631 10.44 3.61 -19.41
CA ASP A 631 11.73 2.97 -19.60
C ASP A 631 12.56 3.68 -20.67
N ALA A 632 13.86 3.35 -20.72
CA ALA A 632 14.79 3.97 -21.66
C ALA A 632 14.46 3.73 -23.15
N ASP A 633 13.65 2.70 -23.46
CA ASP A 633 13.14 2.43 -24.81
C ASP A 633 11.81 3.13 -25.12
N GLY A 634 11.27 3.89 -24.15
CA GLY A 634 9.99 4.58 -24.24
C GLY A 634 8.77 3.73 -23.88
N GLY A 635 8.96 2.49 -23.40
CA GLY A 635 7.89 1.68 -22.83
C GLY A 635 7.36 2.25 -21.51
N TRP A 636 6.14 1.88 -21.11
CA TRP A 636 5.56 2.30 -19.84
C TRP A 636 6.17 1.53 -18.67
N ALA A 637 6.56 2.24 -17.62
CA ALA A 637 7.11 1.68 -16.37
C ALA A 637 6.13 1.94 -15.22
N PHE A 638 5.08 1.12 -15.12
CA PHE A 638 4.00 1.30 -14.14
C PHE A 638 4.16 0.49 -12.86
N THR A 639 4.83 -0.65 -12.90
CA THR A 639 5.08 -1.54 -11.75
C THR A 639 6.42 -2.25 -11.92
N GLY A 640 7.06 -2.67 -10.83
CA GLY A 640 8.42 -3.22 -10.84
C GLY A 640 9.11 -3.42 -9.47
N ASN A 641 8.40 -3.20 -8.36
CA ASN A 641 8.84 -3.32 -6.97
C ASN A 641 10.04 -2.44 -6.55
N GLY A 642 10.33 -1.32 -7.23
CA GLY A 642 11.28 -0.32 -6.73
C GLY A 642 12.06 0.46 -7.80
N GLY A 643 13.18 1.04 -7.39
CA GLY A 643 14.01 1.85 -8.28
C GLY A 643 13.54 3.30 -8.38
N THR A 644 13.72 3.90 -9.55
CA THR A 644 13.38 5.31 -9.81
C THR A 644 12.10 5.49 -10.61
N LYS A 645 11.34 4.41 -10.83
CA LYS A 645 10.14 4.37 -11.68
C LYS A 645 8.87 4.26 -10.84
N SER A 646 7.73 4.47 -11.50
CA SER A 646 6.42 4.43 -10.84
C SER A 646 6.00 3.02 -10.42
N GLU A 647 5.24 2.95 -9.32
CA GLU A 647 4.63 1.73 -8.78
C GLU A 647 3.15 2.03 -8.55
N LEU A 648 2.35 2.02 -9.62
CA LEU A 648 0.91 2.32 -9.61
C LEU A 648 0.06 1.18 -9.04
N ASP A 649 0.70 0.07 -8.65
CA ASP A 649 0.19 -0.98 -7.78
C ASP A 649 0.39 -0.67 -6.28
N ASN A 650 0.94 0.51 -5.94
CA ASN A 650 1.16 0.97 -4.57
C ASN A 650 0.74 2.45 -4.36
N GLU A 651 0.23 2.76 -3.17
CA GLU A 651 -0.42 4.02 -2.77
C GLU A 651 0.39 5.31 -3.02
N PRO A 652 1.72 5.37 -2.81
CA PRO A 652 2.47 6.62 -2.97
C PRO A 652 2.51 7.12 -4.43
N SER A 653 2.28 6.25 -5.41
CA SER A 653 2.39 6.61 -6.84
C SER A 653 1.06 6.96 -7.51
N ILE A 654 -0.09 6.55 -6.95
CA ILE A 654 -1.38 6.60 -7.67
C ILE A 654 -1.84 8.03 -8.04
N ASN A 655 -1.41 9.03 -7.28
CA ASN A 655 -1.74 10.45 -7.56
C ASN A 655 -0.76 11.11 -8.56
N VAL A 656 0.38 10.50 -8.87
CA VAL A 656 1.46 11.10 -9.65
C VAL A 656 1.10 11.37 -11.12
N PRO A 657 0.31 10.54 -11.83
CA PRO A 657 -0.08 10.82 -13.22
C PRO A 657 -0.78 12.16 -13.41
N TYR A 658 -1.48 12.65 -12.39
CA TYR A 658 -2.21 13.91 -12.40
C TYR A 658 -1.30 15.14 -12.22
N LEU A 659 -0.02 14.95 -11.90
CA LEU A 659 0.94 16.05 -11.77
C LEU A 659 1.34 16.67 -13.12
N TYR A 660 1.12 16.00 -14.26
CA TYR A 660 1.33 16.62 -15.57
C TYR A 660 0.40 17.83 -15.79
N ASP A 661 -0.81 17.85 -15.22
CA ASP A 661 -1.71 19.01 -15.27
C ASP A 661 -1.09 20.26 -14.61
N TYR A 662 -0.37 20.07 -13.50
CA TYR A 662 0.35 21.15 -12.80
C TYR A 662 1.58 21.63 -13.58
N ALA A 663 2.16 20.74 -14.41
CA ALA A 663 3.31 21.03 -15.25
C ALA A 663 2.91 21.71 -16.58
N GLY A 664 1.60 21.84 -16.86
CA GLY A 664 1.07 22.42 -18.09
C GLY A 664 1.05 21.43 -19.26
N ALA A 665 1.06 20.12 -18.99
CA ALA A 665 1.02 19.06 -20.00
C ALA A 665 -0.18 18.11 -19.81
N PRO A 666 -1.43 18.59 -19.77
CA PRO A 666 -2.58 17.75 -19.44
C PRO A 666 -2.85 16.60 -20.42
N TYR A 667 -2.40 16.72 -21.67
CA TYR A 667 -2.44 15.61 -22.63
C TYR A 667 -1.65 14.39 -22.13
N LYS A 668 -0.59 14.59 -21.33
CA LYS A 668 0.16 13.49 -20.70
C LYS A 668 -0.58 12.89 -19.51
N THR A 669 -1.26 13.68 -18.68
CA THR A 669 -2.17 13.11 -17.65
C THR A 669 -3.21 12.19 -18.31
N GLN A 670 -3.84 12.66 -19.39
CA GLN A 670 -4.83 11.89 -20.16
C GLN A 670 -4.26 10.58 -20.71
N GLU A 671 -3.05 10.63 -21.28
CA GLU A 671 -2.36 9.47 -21.85
C GLU A 671 -1.90 8.48 -20.79
N THR A 672 -1.18 8.94 -19.75
CA THR A 672 -0.65 8.10 -18.67
C THR A 672 -1.78 7.40 -17.91
N VAL A 673 -2.83 8.12 -17.51
CA VAL A 673 -3.98 7.52 -16.80
C VAL A 673 -4.68 6.48 -17.68
N ARG A 674 -4.92 6.78 -18.96
CA ARG A 674 -5.56 5.81 -19.86
C ARG A 674 -4.67 4.58 -20.11
N ALA A 675 -3.36 4.77 -20.25
CA ALA A 675 -2.41 3.69 -20.43
C ALA A 675 -2.35 2.78 -19.20
N ALA A 676 -2.29 3.36 -18.00
CA ALA A 676 -2.32 2.61 -16.73
C ALA A 676 -3.62 1.79 -16.61
N MET A 677 -4.78 2.41 -16.83
CA MET A 677 -6.07 1.69 -16.82
C MET A 677 -6.12 0.52 -17.82
N ARG A 678 -5.47 0.64 -18.98
CA ARG A 678 -5.49 -0.41 -20.03
C ARG A 678 -4.50 -1.54 -19.79
N GLN A 679 -3.40 -1.28 -19.10
CA GLN A 679 -2.31 -2.24 -18.90
C GLN A 679 -2.39 -2.95 -17.56
N LEU A 680 -2.90 -2.26 -16.53
CA LEU A 680 -2.94 -2.75 -15.16
C LEU A 680 -4.27 -3.41 -14.78
N TRP A 681 -5.36 -3.06 -15.47
CA TRP A 681 -6.70 -3.53 -15.11
C TRP A 681 -7.28 -4.43 -16.19
N SER A 682 -7.95 -5.51 -15.77
CA SER A 682 -8.62 -6.44 -16.68
C SER A 682 -9.84 -7.10 -16.03
N THR A 683 -10.53 -7.96 -16.77
CA THR A 683 -11.64 -8.79 -16.26
C THR A 683 -11.19 -10.17 -15.77
N GLU A 684 -9.89 -10.43 -15.74
CA GLU A 684 -9.36 -11.69 -15.24
C GLU A 684 -9.33 -11.70 -13.69
N PRO A 685 -9.25 -12.87 -13.04
CA PRO A 685 -9.13 -12.94 -11.59
C PRO A 685 -7.95 -12.13 -11.00
N GLY A 686 -6.90 -11.89 -11.78
CA GLY A 686 -5.77 -11.01 -11.43
C GLY A 686 -5.89 -9.60 -11.99
N GLY A 687 -7.11 -9.10 -12.22
CA GLY A 687 -7.38 -7.85 -12.92
C GLY A 687 -7.25 -6.57 -12.09
N ILE A 688 -6.69 -6.66 -10.88
CA ILE A 688 -6.26 -5.53 -10.04
C ILE A 688 -4.72 -5.59 -9.95
N PRO A 689 -4.01 -4.45 -10.11
CA PRO A 689 -2.55 -4.45 -10.23
C PRO A 689 -1.79 -4.90 -8.98
N GLY A 690 -2.31 -4.60 -7.79
CA GLY A 690 -1.78 -4.99 -6.49
C GLY A 690 -2.92 -5.16 -5.49
N ASN A 691 -2.63 -5.04 -4.19
CA ASN A 691 -3.65 -5.03 -3.13
C ASN A 691 -4.75 -4.02 -3.46
N ASP A 692 -6.01 -4.33 -3.14
CA ASP A 692 -7.11 -3.39 -3.36
C ASP A 692 -7.25 -2.36 -2.21
N ASP A 693 -6.60 -2.61 -1.08
CA ASP A 693 -6.45 -1.75 0.10
C ASP A 693 -7.78 -1.14 0.57
N LEU A 694 -8.71 -2.06 0.88
CA LEU A 694 -10.09 -1.74 1.28
C LEU A 694 -10.85 -0.91 0.23
N GLY A 695 -10.41 -0.96 -1.03
CA GLY A 695 -11.01 -0.29 -2.17
C GLY A 695 -10.35 1.02 -2.57
N ALA A 696 -9.16 1.35 -2.06
CA ALA A 696 -8.40 2.52 -2.50
C ALA A 696 -8.01 2.41 -3.99
N MET A 697 -7.38 1.30 -4.41
CA MET A 697 -7.03 1.09 -5.81
C MET A 697 -8.27 1.07 -6.72
N SER A 698 -9.34 0.42 -6.27
CA SER A 698 -10.62 0.44 -6.98
C SER A 698 -11.24 1.84 -7.08
N ALA A 699 -11.15 2.67 -6.04
CA ALA A 699 -11.61 4.06 -6.08
C ALA A 699 -10.80 4.89 -7.08
N TRP A 700 -9.48 4.68 -7.17
CA TRP A 700 -8.63 5.29 -8.19
C TRP A 700 -9.12 4.96 -9.60
N TYR A 701 -9.44 3.69 -9.88
CA TYR A 701 -9.96 3.29 -11.19
C TYR A 701 -11.31 3.97 -11.49
N VAL A 702 -12.22 4.00 -10.51
CA VAL A 702 -13.53 4.66 -10.66
C VAL A 702 -13.34 6.12 -11.02
N PHE A 703 -12.58 6.89 -10.24
CA PHE A 703 -12.31 8.31 -10.52
C PHE A 703 -11.65 8.51 -11.89
N SER A 704 -10.64 7.71 -12.21
CA SER A 704 -9.95 7.74 -13.50
C SER A 704 -10.89 7.46 -14.68
N ALA A 705 -11.82 6.51 -14.54
CA ALA A 705 -12.84 6.21 -15.55
C ALA A 705 -13.89 7.33 -15.70
N LEU A 706 -14.19 8.03 -14.61
CA LEU A 706 -15.01 9.25 -14.62
C LEU A 706 -14.29 10.43 -15.29
N GLY A 707 -12.96 10.35 -15.43
CA GLY A 707 -12.11 11.37 -16.02
C GLY A 707 -11.69 12.48 -15.07
N MET A 708 -11.76 12.24 -13.76
CA MET A 708 -11.49 13.25 -12.73
C MET A 708 -10.92 12.60 -11.46
N TYR A 709 -10.05 13.29 -10.72
CA TYR A 709 -9.38 12.74 -9.53
C TYR A 709 -9.21 13.76 -8.40
N PRO A 710 -9.43 13.39 -7.12
CA PRO A 710 -9.23 14.28 -5.97
C PRO A 710 -7.74 14.41 -5.59
N GLN A 711 -6.96 15.13 -6.39
CA GLN A 711 -5.50 15.22 -6.21
C GLN A 711 -5.05 15.71 -4.82
N VAL A 712 -5.82 16.60 -4.22
CA VAL A 712 -5.56 17.13 -2.87
C VAL A 712 -6.60 16.52 -1.93
N PRO A 713 -6.27 15.49 -1.14
CA PRO A 713 -7.26 14.68 -0.43
C PRO A 713 -8.18 15.46 0.53
N SER A 714 -7.68 16.54 1.12
CA SER A 714 -8.41 17.41 2.06
C SER A 714 -9.28 18.48 1.39
N ARG A 715 -9.34 18.49 0.06
CA ARG A 715 -9.96 19.52 -0.78
C ARG A 715 -10.86 18.88 -1.83
N ALA A 716 -11.73 19.67 -2.46
CA ALA A 716 -12.72 19.18 -3.42
C ALA A 716 -12.51 19.71 -4.85
N GLU A 717 -11.38 20.38 -5.11
CA GLU A 717 -10.92 20.56 -6.48
C GLU A 717 -10.62 19.19 -7.11
N LEU A 718 -11.10 18.96 -8.34
CA LEU A 718 -10.89 17.71 -9.06
C LEU A 718 -10.01 17.97 -10.28
N VAL A 719 -8.89 17.27 -10.38
CA VAL A 719 -7.96 17.34 -11.53
C VAL A 719 -8.49 16.43 -12.65
N LEU A 720 -8.36 16.82 -13.92
CA LEU A 720 -9.03 16.16 -15.04
C LEU A 720 -8.06 15.35 -15.91
N ALA A 721 -8.33 14.06 -16.03
CA ALA A 721 -7.81 13.24 -17.13
C ALA A 721 -8.81 13.29 -18.30
N SER A 722 -9.43 12.16 -18.63
CA SER A 722 -10.55 12.11 -19.57
C SER A 722 -11.50 10.96 -19.27
N PRO A 723 -12.82 11.14 -19.49
CA PRO A 723 -13.80 10.10 -19.23
C PRO A 723 -13.61 8.91 -20.18
N LEU A 724 -13.76 7.69 -19.65
CA LEU A 724 -13.73 6.45 -20.44
C LEU A 724 -15.05 6.23 -21.20
N PHE A 725 -16.17 6.62 -20.60
CA PHE A 725 -17.51 6.40 -21.14
C PHE A 725 -18.08 7.66 -21.78
N GLU A 726 -18.78 7.50 -22.91
CA GLU A 726 -19.38 8.63 -23.63
C GLU A 726 -20.49 9.34 -22.84
N ARG A 727 -21.11 8.64 -21.88
CA ARG A 727 -22.13 9.20 -21.02
C ARG A 727 -21.98 8.66 -19.60
N ILE A 728 -22.00 9.56 -18.62
CA ILE A 728 -21.99 9.22 -17.20
C ILE A 728 -23.01 10.10 -16.49
N GLU A 729 -23.85 9.51 -15.64
CA GLU A 729 -24.70 10.24 -14.71
C GLU A 729 -24.38 9.77 -13.30
N ILE A 730 -24.07 10.71 -12.41
CA ILE A 730 -23.88 10.47 -10.97
C ILE A 730 -25.09 11.08 -10.26
N ASP A 731 -25.99 10.21 -9.83
CA ASP A 731 -27.23 10.58 -9.13
C ASP A 731 -26.94 10.70 -7.63
N ARG A 732 -27.26 11.85 -7.03
CA ARG A 732 -26.95 12.11 -5.61
C ARG A 732 -28.22 12.23 -4.77
N PRO A 733 -28.26 11.67 -3.54
CA PRO A 733 -29.49 11.59 -2.73
C PRO A 733 -30.23 12.91 -2.44
N HIS A 734 -29.54 14.05 -2.57
CA HIS A 734 -30.08 15.38 -2.27
C HIS A 734 -30.07 16.32 -3.49
N GLY A 735 -29.97 15.76 -4.70
CA GLY A 735 -29.80 16.51 -5.94
C GLY A 735 -28.36 16.94 -6.15
N ASN A 736 -28.16 17.98 -6.96
CA ASN A 736 -26.83 18.41 -7.43
C ASN A 736 -26.15 17.33 -8.28
N ASP A 737 -26.89 16.60 -9.10
CA ASP A 737 -26.33 15.50 -9.90
C ASP A 737 -25.18 15.98 -10.82
N ILE A 738 -24.28 15.06 -11.14
CA ILE A 738 -23.18 15.31 -12.09
C ILE A 738 -23.48 14.55 -13.37
N SER A 739 -23.46 15.25 -14.50
CA SER A 739 -23.68 14.68 -15.83
C SER A 739 -22.44 14.88 -16.68
N VAL A 740 -21.88 13.81 -17.23
CA VAL A 740 -20.78 13.86 -18.20
C VAL A 740 -21.27 13.38 -19.55
N ARG A 741 -21.00 14.17 -20.58
CA ARG A 741 -21.18 13.78 -21.99
C ARG A 741 -19.86 13.95 -22.70
N ALA A 742 -19.30 12.86 -23.17
CA ALA A 742 -17.98 12.84 -23.79
C ALA A 742 -18.08 12.28 -25.20
N THR A 743 -18.28 13.18 -26.16
CA THR A 743 -18.36 12.78 -27.57
C THR A 743 -17.01 12.24 -28.00
N GLY A 744 -16.98 10.99 -28.49
CA GLY A 744 -15.76 10.32 -28.94
C GLY A 744 -14.95 9.65 -27.82
N ALA A 745 -15.52 9.47 -26.62
CA ALA A 745 -14.84 8.72 -25.57
C ALA A 745 -14.64 7.25 -25.94
N ALA A 746 -13.39 6.82 -25.90
CA ALA A 746 -12.95 5.45 -26.14
C ALA A 746 -11.58 5.22 -25.49
N ALA A 747 -11.21 3.96 -25.28
CA ALA A 747 -9.92 3.61 -24.70
C ALA A 747 -8.70 4.06 -25.52
N ASP A 748 -8.87 4.30 -26.83
CA ASP A 748 -7.86 4.79 -27.76
C ASP A 748 -8.04 6.27 -28.14
N ALA A 749 -8.98 6.98 -27.49
CA ALA A 749 -9.22 8.40 -27.67
C ALA A 749 -9.17 9.18 -26.34
N PRO A 750 -8.01 9.18 -25.63
CA PRO A 750 -7.93 9.79 -24.32
C PRO A 750 -7.91 11.33 -24.35
N TYR A 751 -7.67 11.97 -25.50
CA TYR A 751 -7.26 13.36 -25.50
C TYR A 751 -8.44 14.34 -25.52
N VAL A 752 -8.46 15.30 -24.60
CA VAL A 752 -9.48 16.35 -24.54
C VAL A 752 -9.20 17.42 -25.59
N ARG A 753 -10.13 17.61 -26.53
CA ARG A 753 -10.08 18.70 -27.52
C ARG A 753 -10.85 19.94 -27.07
N SER A 754 -11.94 19.75 -26.33
CA SER A 754 -12.68 20.86 -25.72
C SER A 754 -13.54 20.38 -24.56
N LEU A 755 -13.75 21.27 -23.59
CA LEU A 755 -14.61 21.07 -22.44
C LEU A 755 -15.57 22.25 -22.30
N LYS A 756 -16.84 21.97 -21.99
CA LYS A 756 -17.77 22.95 -21.42
C LYS A 756 -18.21 22.51 -20.04
N VAL A 757 -18.16 23.44 -19.08
CA VAL A 757 -18.69 23.27 -17.73
C VAL A 757 -19.96 24.10 -17.63
N ASN A 758 -21.10 23.45 -17.41
CA ASN A 758 -22.42 24.08 -17.37
C ASN A 758 -22.69 24.96 -18.60
N GLY A 759 -22.31 24.47 -19.79
CA GLY A 759 -22.49 25.14 -21.08
C GLY A 759 -21.47 26.24 -21.40
N ARG A 760 -20.55 26.58 -20.49
CA ARG A 760 -19.49 27.56 -20.72
C ARG A 760 -18.18 26.85 -21.06
N SER A 761 -17.52 27.28 -22.13
CA SER A 761 -16.20 26.75 -22.49
C SER A 761 -15.21 26.90 -21.32
N SER A 762 -14.44 25.85 -21.07
CA SER A 762 -13.38 25.80 -20.07
C SER A 762 -12.12 25.24 -20.71
N ASP A 763 -11.01 25.90 -20.43
CA ASP A 763 -9.65 25.49 -20.71
C ASP A 763 -8.91 25.10 -19.42
N ARG A 764 -9.63 24.88 -18.32
CA ARG A 764 -9.04 24.38 -17.07
C ARG A 764 -9.03 22.85 -17.10
N PRO A 765 -7.86 22.19 -16.93
CA PRO A 765 -7.75 20.76 -16.71
C PRO A 765 -8.15 20.38 -15.26
N TRP A 766 -9.03 21.14 -14.63
CA TRP A 766 -9.51 20.88 -13.27
C TRP A 766 -10.87 21.54 -13.06
N LEU A 767 -11.60 21.05 -12.06
CA LEU A 767 -12.89 21.56 -11.62
C LEU A 767 -12.77 22.17 -10.23
N PRO A 768 -13.42 23.32 -9.98
CA PRO A 768 -13.40 23.94 -8.67
C PRO A 768 -14.19 23.12 -7.64
N ALA A 769 -13.87 23.29 -6.35
CA ALA A 769 -14.61 22.68 -5.24
C ALA A 769 -16.13 22.93 -5.27
N SER A 770 -16.57 24.06 -5.86
CA SER A 770 -18.00 24.33 -6.05
C SER A 770 -18.69 23.31 -6.97
N PHE A 771 -17.97 22.67 -7.89
CA PHE A 771 -18.55 21.65 -8.77
C PHE A 771 -18.95 20.40 -8.00
N VAL A 772 -18.10 19.93 -7.07
CA VAL A 772 -18.45 18.84 -6.14
C VAL A 772 -19.65 19.22 -5.30
N ARG A 773 -19.70 20.45 -4.76
CA ARG A 773 -20.83 20.92 -3.94
C ARG A 773 -22.15 21.03 -4.72
N ASP A 774 -22.11 21.69 -5.88
CA ASP A 774 -23.31 22.15 -6.61
C ASP A 774 -23.73 21.20 -7.73
N GLY A 775 -22.86 20.26 -8.11
CA GLY A 775 -23.07 19.42 -9.29
C GLY A 775 -22.94 20.21 -10.59
N GLY A 776 -23.40 19.58 -11.67
CA GLY A 776 -23.42 20.23 -12.97
C GLY A 776 -23.14 19.28 -14.13
N ARG A 777 -22.93 19.86 -15.30
CA ARG A 777 -22.71 19.14 -16.54
C ARG A 777 -21.34 19.44 -17.14
N LEU A 778 -20.64 18.39 -17.53
CA LEU A 778 -19.40 18.43 -18.30
C LEU A 778 -19.70 17.92 -19.72
N ASP A 779 -19.44 18.74 -20.72
CA ASP A 779 -19.53 18.34 -22.13
C ASP A 779 -18.12 18.33 -22.73
N TYR A 780 -17.57 17.14 -22.94
CA TYR A 780 -16.28 16.89 -23.57
C TYR A 780 -16.43 16.59 -25.07
N THR A 781 -15.41 16.97 -25.83
CA THR A 781 -15.09 16.38 -27.13
C THR A 781 -13.70 15.76 -27.03
N LEU A 782 -13.60 14.46 -27.24
CA LEU A 782 -12.35 13.71 -27.15
C LEU A 782 -11.78 13.38 -28.54
N SER A 783 -10.52 12.97 -28.58
CA SER A 783 -9.71 12.77 -29.78
C SER A 783 -8.68 11.65 -29.58
N ALA A 784 -8.31 10.96 -30.66
CA ALA A 784 -7.21 9.99 -30.70
C ALA A 784 -5.82 10.65 -30.79
N THR A 785 -5.77 11.95 -31.11
CA THR A 785 -4.51 12.72 -31.18
C THR A 785 -4.48 13.82 -30.13
N PRO A 786 -3.32 14.07 -29.48
CA PRO A 786 -3.20 15.06 -28.42
C PRO A 786 -3.41 16.49 -28.92
N ASP A 787 -3.97 17.33 -28.04
CA ASP A 787 -3.97 18.78 -28.16
C ASP A 787 -3.02 19.36 -27.12
N HIS A 788 -1.87 19.86 -27.57
CA HIS A 788 -0.81 20.34 -26.68
C HIS A 788 -1.14 21.72 -26.08
N GLU A 789 -2.14 22.43 -26.61
CA GLU A 789 -2.52 23.77 -26.17
C GLU A 789 -3.66 23.77 -25.15
N TRP A 790 -4.53 22.75 -25.18
CA TRP A 790 -5.66 22.66 -24.23
C TRP A 790 -5.14 22.49 -22.80
N GLY A 791 -5.56 23.36 -21.88
CA GLY A 791 -5.22 23.24 -20.46
C GLY A 791 -3.83 23.70 -20.03
N ALA A 792 -2.88 23.87 -20.96
CA ALA A 792 -1.48 24.16 -20.65
C ALA A 792 -1.25 25.44 -19.82
N GLY A 793 -2.08 26.47 -20.01
CA GLY A 793 -1.99 27.76 -19.33
C GLY A 793 -2.75 27.87 -18.00
N SER A 794 -3.47 26.83 -17.58
CA SER A 794 -4.46 26.90 -16.51
C SER A 794 -4.25 25.83 -15.43
N PRO A 795 -3.06 25.72 -14.82
CA PRO A 795 -2.74 24.66 -13.86
C PRO A 795 -3.73 24.64 -12.68
N PRO A 796 -3.93 23.47 -12.04
CA PRO A 796 -4.72 23.39 -10.81
C PRO A 796 -4.08 24.21 -9.67
N PRO A 797 -4.84 24.57 -8.62
CA PRO A 797 -4.33 25.37 -7.51
C PRO A 797 -3.30 24.62 -6.66
N SER A 798 -2.31 25.35 -6.12
CA SER A 798 -1.34 24.88 -5.11
C SER A 798 -1.34 25.83 -3.91
N PHE A 799 -1.12 25.29 -2.72
CA PHE A 799 -1.30 25.98 -1.44
C PHE A 799 0.06 26.26 -0.79
N ARG A 800 0.67 27.38 -1.18
CA ARG A 800 2.06 27.79 -0.87
C ARG A 800 2.24 28.61 0.41
N GLU A 801 1.18 28.75 1.22
CA GLU A 801 1.24 29.59 2.42
C GLU A 801 2.21 28.99 3.45
N GLY A 802 3.23 29.76 3.83
CA GLY A 802 4.24 29.33 4.81
C GLY A 802 5.49 28.68 4.23
N GLU A 803 5.63 28.64 2.89
CA GLU A 803 6.83 28.10 2.24
C GLU A 803 8.09 28.84 2.70
N GLN A 804 9.19 28.09 2.80
CA GLN A 804 10.52 28.64 2.91
C GLN A 804 10.86 29.46 1.65
N PRO A 805 11.41 30.67 1.80
CA PRO A 805 11.72 31.52 0.66
C PRO A 805 12.90 30.99 -0.18
N TYR A 806 13.71 30.09 0.38
CA TYR A 806 14.88 29.49 -0.26
C TYR A 806 15.13 28.06 0.22
N GLN A 807 15.89 27.31 -0.57
CA GLN A 807 16.38 25.98 -0.27
C GLN A 807 17.91 25.94 -0.34
N ILE A 808 18.52 25.13 0.51
CA ILE A 808 19.97 24.93 0.56
C ILE A 808 20.26 23.44 0.58
N GLY A 809 21.14 22.99 -0.30
CA GLY A 809 21.53 21.58 -0.40
C GLY A 809 23.03 21.43 -0.50
N VAL A 810 23.53 20.34 0.07
CA VAL A 810 24.90 19.86 -0.14
C VAL A 810 24.80 18.45 -0.67
N GLY A 811 25.49 18.18 -1.77
CA GLY A 811 25.61 16.82 -2.26
C GLY A 811 26.40 16.69 -3.57
N PRO A 812 26.60 15.46 -4.08
CA PRO A 812 26.15 14.20 -3.47
C PRO A 812 26.74 13.98 -2.07
N THR A 813 26.01 13.27 -1.21
CA THR A 813 26.44 12.98 0.18
C THR A 813 27.44 11.81 0.25
N THR A 814 27.81 11.27 -0.91
CA THR A 814 28.89 10.30 -1.14
C THR A 814 29.78 10.76 -2.28
N ALA A 815 31.04 10.33 -2.26
CA ALA A 815 31.97 10.58 -3.34
C ALA A 815 32.99 9.43 -3.43
N THR A 816 33.22 8.91 -4.62
CA THR A 816 34.27 7.92 -4.89
C THR A 816 35.27 8.49 -5.90
N LEU A 817 36.56 8.34 -5.65
CA LEU A 817 37.64 8.70 -6.58
C LEU A 817 38.84 7.76 -6.45
N ALA A 818 39.60 7.60 -7.53
CA ALA A 818 40.87 6.87 -7.48
C ALA A 818 42.03 7.75 -7.00
N PRO A 819 43.12 7.16 -6.47
CA PRO A 819 44.36 7.90 -6.27
C PRO A 819 44.84 8.58 -7.56
N GLY A 820 45.03 9.90 -7.51
CA GLY A 820 45.42 10.72 -8.66
C GLY A 820 44.27 11.28 -9.50
N ASP A 821 43.03 10.88 -9.21
CA ASP A 821 41.83 11.38 -9.88
C ASP A 821 41.13 12.47 -9.06
N SER A 822 40.04 13.00 -9.61
CA SER A 822 39.17 13.96 -8.94
C SER A 822 37.69 13.61 -9.10
N THR A 823 36.88 14.11 -8.17
CA THR A 823 35.43 14.03 -8.20
C THR A 823 34.82 15.34 -7.71
N LYS A 824 33.50 15.50 -7.86
CA LYS A 824 32.80 16.77 -7.61
C LYS A 824 31.73 16.60 -6.55
N ILE A 825 31.69 17.54 -5.62
CA ILE A 825 30.53 17.80 -4.77
C ILE A 825 30.03 19.22 -5.04
N GLY A 826 28.84 19.54 -4.59
CA GLY A 826 28.20 20.82 -4.85
C GLY A 826 27.45 21.34 -3.64
N ILE A 827 27.39 22.66 -3.58
CA ILE A 827 26.49 23.40 -2.70
C ILE A 827 25.52 24.13 -3.60
N ARG A 828 24.24 23.97 -3.35
CA ARG A 828 23.18 24.65 -4.09
C ARG A 828 22.41 25.55 -3.14
N ALA A 829 22.03 26.71 -3.64
CA ALA A 829 21.07 27.61 -3.03
C ALA A 829 20.04 27.97 -4.10
N LEU A 830 18.76 27.91 -3.77
CA LEU A 830 17.68 28.17 -4.72
C LEU A 830 16.62 29.04 -4.06
N SER A 831 16.27 30.17 -4.68
CA SER A 831 15.08 30.93 -4.26
C SER A 831 13.81 30.26 -4.78
N LEU A 832 12.87 29.94 -3.89
CA LEU A 832 11.59 29.30 -4.26
C LEU A 832 10.49 30.31 -4.62
N THR A 833 10.61 31.55 -4.14
CA THR A 833 9.57 32.59 -4.26
C THR A 833 10.00 33.78 -5.14
N GLY A 834 11.21 33.74 -5.69
CA GLY A 834 11.81 34.83 -6.44
C GLY A 834 12.37 35.93 -5.53
N GLY A 835 13.54 36.48 -5.87
CA GLY A 835 14.26 37.46 -5.06
C GLY A 835 15.73 37.07 -4.86
N ALA A 836 16.50 37.90 -4.16
CA ALA A 836 17.87 37.53 -3.78
C ALA A 836 17.81 36.44 -2.69
N GLY A 837 18.24 35.22 -3.03
CA GLY A 837 18.41 34.14 -2.05
C GLY A 837 19.42 34.52 -0.97
N PRO A 838 19.45 33.80 0.16
CA PRO A 838 20.39 34.09 1.23
C PRO A 838 21.81 33.81 0.73
N GLU A 839 22.77 34.61 1.16
CA GLU A 839 24.18 34.24 0.97
C GLU A 839 24.47 33.00 1.82
N VAL A 840 24.76 31.88 1.16
CA VAL A 840 25.22 30.64 1.76
C VAL A 840 26.74 30.60 1.69
N ARG A 841 27.40 30.68 2.83
CA ARG A 841 28.85 30.53 2.94
C ARG A 841 29.20 29.08 3.23
N PHE A 842 30.34 28.63 2.72
CA PHE A 842 30.81 27.29 2.99
C PHE A 842 32.30 27.21 3.26
N ARG A 843 32.67 26.14 3.99
CA ARG A 843 34.05 25.73 4.24
C ARG A 843 34.14 24.21 4.16
N VAL A 844 35.16 23.71 3.47
CA VAL A 844 35.41 22.30 3.23
C VAL A 844 36.67 21.87 3.97
N GLN A 845 36.55 20.85 4.81
CA GLN A 845 37.67 20.20 5.47
C GLN A 845 37.84 18.81 4.85
N THR A 846 39.05 18.52 4.37
CA THR A 846 39.39 17.26 3.69
C THR A 846 40.32 16.40 4.54
N PRO A 847 40.32 15.07 4.33
CA PRO A 847 41.27 14.17 4.98
C PRO A 847 42.69 14.34 4.40
N PRO A 848 43.73 13.82 5.07
CA PRO A 848 45.08 13.77 4.52
C PRO A 848 45.13 13.13 3.11
N GLY A 849 45.92 13.71 2.21
CA GLY A 849 46.05 13.21 0.83
C GLY A 849 44.93 13.63 -0.12
N VAL A 850 43.92 14.38 0.35
CA VAL A 850 42.82 14.92 -0.47
C VAL A 850 42.75 16.43 -0.33
N THR A 851 42.51 17.14 -1.43
CA THR A 851 42.32 18.60 -1.45
C THR A 851 40.94 18.96 -2.02
N ALA A 852 40.39 20.10 -1.60
CA ALA A 852 39.14 20.67 -2.12
C ALA A 852 39.40 22.01 -2.81
N THR A 853 38.85 22.22 -4.00
CA THR A 853 38.97 23.47 -4.76
C THR A 853 37.61 23.95 -5.29
N PRO A 854 37.12 25.13 -4.90
CA PRO A 854 37.59 25.94 -3.77
C PRO A 854 37.30 25.26 -2.42
N ALA A 855 38.13 25.51 -1.40
CA ALA A 855 37.91 24.98 -0.04
C ALA A 855 36.98 25.88 0.80
N GLU A 856 36.71 27.11 0.37
CA GLU A 856 35.74 28.01 0.99
C GLU A 856 35.17 28.96 -0.06
N GLY A 857 33.97 29.50 0.18
CA GLY A 857 33.31 30.43 -0.75
C GLY A 857 31.89 30.79 -0.32
N SER A 858 31.12 31.39 -1.23
CA SER A 858 29.69 31.66 -1.04
C SER A 858 28.87 31.46 -2.31
N VAL A 859 27.58 31.15 -2.13
CA VAL A 859 26.57 31.07 -3.20
C VAL A 859 25.28 31.75 -2.71
N SER A 860 24.69 32.65 -3.50
CA SER A 860 23.44 33.35 -3.13
C SER A 860 22.24 32.90 -3.94
N ASP A 861 22.48 32.34 -5.12
CA ASP A 861 21.52 31.67 -5.99
C ASP A 861 22.31 30.82 -7.01
N GLY A 862 21.87 29.60 -7.28
CA GLY A 862 22.57 28.65 -8.15
C GLY A 862 23.43 27.63 -7.41
N ALA A 863 24.54 27.22 -8.04
CA ALA A 863 25.38 26.14 -7.55
C ALA A 863 26.86 26.55 -7.50
N GLN A 864 27.55 26.16 -6.44
CA GLN A 864 29.01 26.15 -6.37
C GLN A 864 29.50 24.71 -6.39
N GLU A 865 30.27 24.38 -7.42
CA GLU A 865 30.96 23.09 -7.51
C GLU A 865 32.28 23.13 -6.74
N ILE A 866 32.59 22.05 -6.04
CA ILE A 866 33.82 21.83 -5.28
C ILE A 866 34.47 20.57 -5.85
N THR A 867 35.67 20.71 -6.40
CA THR A 867 36.46 19.57 -6.89
C THR A 867 37.28 18.99 -5.75
N LEU A 868 37.04 17.72 -5.43
CA LEU A 868 37.87 16.92 -4.53
C LEU A 868 38.94 16.19 -5.35
N THR A 869 40.21 16.32 -5.00
CA THR A 869 41.32 15.66 -5.72
C THR A 869 42.14 14.82 -4.76
N ALA A 870 42.35 13.54 -5.08
CA ALA A 870 43.23 12.66 -4.33
C ALA A 870 44.64 12.72 -4.91
N ALA A 871 45.65 12.78 -4.04
CA ALA A 871 47.04 12.59 -4.45
C ALA A 871 47.23 11.20 -5.08
N ARG A 872 48.23 11.05 -5.96
CA ARG A 872 48.52 9.76 -6.63
C ARG A 872 48.92 8.65 -5.64
N ASP A 873 49.45 9.04 -4.50
CA ASP A 873 49.87 8.21 -3.38
C ASP A 873 48.87 8.25 -2.22
N ALA A 874 47.65 8.78 -2.43
CA ALA A 874 46.62 8.78 -1.41
C ALA A 874 46.29 7.34 -0.98
N GLU A 875 46.15 7.16 0.33
CA GLU A 875 45.77 5.89 0.92
C GLU A 875 44.36 5.50 0.45
N GLN A 876 44.19 4.26 0.01
CA GLN A 876 42.89 3.74 -0.40
C GLN A 876 42.09 3.33 0.84
N GLY A 877 40.83 3.74 0.91
CA GLY A 877 39.97 3.49 2.06
C GLY A 877 38.82 4.50 2.16
N PHE A 878 38.21 4.54 3.33
CA PHE A 878 37.12 5.45 3.65
C PHE A 878 37.63 6.66 4.45
N ALA A 879 37.13 7.85 4.13
CA ALA A 879 37.42 9.07 4.87
C ALA A 879 36.24 10.05 4.78
N ASP A 880 36.14 11.05 5.66
CA ASP A 880 35.08 12.06 5.58
C ASP A 880 35.60 13.39 5.06
N VAL A 881 34.83 14.01 4.17
CA VAL A 881 34.95 15.44 3.85
C VAL A 881 33.83 16.16 4.60
N ARG A 882 34.17 17.20 5.37
CA ARG A 882 33.19 17.97 6.15
C ARG A 882 32.93 19.30 5.46
N VAL A 883 31.68 19.55 5.12
CA VAL A 883 31.23 20.81 4.52
C VAL A 883 30.43 21.58 5.56
N THR A 884 31.04 22.60 6.16
CA THR A 884 30.31 23.53 7.01
C THR A 884 29.54 24.51 6.13
N VAL A 885 28.23 24.60 6.31
CA VAL A 885 27.34 25.52 5.59
C VAL A 885 26.76 26.52 6.57
N THR A 886 26.85 27.81 6.25
CA THR A 886 26.33 28.90 7.07
C THR A 886 25.45 29.82 6.23
N SER A 887 24.23 30.08 6.69
CA SER A 887 23.27 31.00 6.08
C SER A 887 22.57 31.81 7.17
N GLY A 888 22.75 33.13 7.18
CA GLY A 888 22.31 33.98 8.28
C GLY A 888 22.92 33.53 9.62
N ASP A 889 22.08 33.34 10.63
CA ASP A 889 22.49 32.88 11.97
C ASP A 889 22.49 31.34 12.11
N SER A 890 22.17 30.60 11.04
CA SER A 890 22.11 29.14 11.04
C SER A 890 23.36 28.54 10.41
N SER A 891 23.90 27.49 11.03
CA SER A 891 25.03 26.74 10.52
C SER A 891 24.86 25.25 10.81
N TYR A 892 25.22 24.40 9.86
CA TYR A 892 25.32 22.96 10.06
C TYR A 892 26.54 22.39 9.34
N GLU A 893 26.97 21.19 9.74
CA GLU A 893 28.07 20.46 9.10
C GLU A 893 27.48 19.29 8.31
N GLN A 894 27.67 19.28 6.99
CA GLN A 894 27.35 18.12 6.16
C GLN A 894 28.59 17.25 6.00
N PRO A 895 28.62 16.02 6.54
CA PRO A 895 29.60 15.03 6.13
C PRO A 895 29.30 14.54 4.71
N VAL A 896 30.35 14.41 3.90
CA VAL A 896 30.35 13.69 2.63
C VAL A 896 31.19 12.43 2.83
N ALA A 897 30.58 11.28 2.59
CA ALA A 897 31.24 9.99 2.69
C ALA A 897 32.20 9.79 1.49
N LEU A 898 33.51 9.96 1.72
CA LEU A 898 34.53 9.78 0.69
C LEU A 898 35.07 8.34 0.70
N THR A 899 35.19 7.76 -0.49
CA THR A 899 35.92 6.51 -0.75
C THR A 899 37.04 6.77 -1.74
N VAL A 900 38.29 6.57 -1.32
CA VAL A 900 39.45 6.60 -2.22
C VAL A 900 39.75 5.16 -2.63
N ALA A 901 39.50 4.81 -3.89
CA ALA A 901 39.65 3.43 -4.36
C ALA A 901 40.02 3.37 -5.84
N ALA A 902 41.00 2.53 -6.18
CA ALA A 902 41.38 2.31 -7.57
C ALA A 902 40.22 1.62 -8.35
N PRO A 903 40.00 1.96 -9.64
CA PRO A 903 38.91 1.40 -10.42
C PRO A 903 39.02 -0.13 -10.53
N GLY A 904 37.86 -0.80 -10.51
CA GLY A 904 37.78 -2.26 -10.59
C GLY A 904 38.22 -2.99 -9.32
N THR A 905 38.64 -2.31 -8.25
CA THR A 905 38.82 -2.97 -6.95
C THR A 905 37.46 -3.29 -6.32
N LEU A 906 37.44 -4.26 -5.40
CA LEU A 906 36.22 -4.56 -4.65
C LEU A 906 35.75 -3.37 -3.80
N LEU A 907 36.69 -2.62 -3.20
CA LEU A 907 36.40 -1.40 -2.45
C LEU A 907 35.65 -0.36 -3.30
N ALA A 908 36.02 -0.21 -4.57
CA ALA A 908 35.33 0.68 -5.51
C ALA A 908 33.93 0.16 -5.93
N ALA A 909 33.65 -1.12 -5.73
CA ALA A 909 32.39 -1.76 -6.09
C ALA A 909 31.34 -1.73 -4.97
N TYR A 910 31.74 -1.49 -3.71
CA TYR A 910 30.79 -1.45 -2.58
C TYR A 910 29.76 -0.34 -2.76
N ASN A 911 28.49 -0.73 -2.61
CA ASN A 911 27.33 0.14 -2.82
C ASN A 911 26.20 -0.13 -1.79
N SER A 912 26.39 -1.05 -0.86
CA SER A 912 25.43 -1.37 0.21
C SER A 912 26.14 -1.38 1.56
N THR A 913 25.50 -0.77 2.56
CA THR A 913 25.92 -0.81 3.97
C THR A 913 25.10 -1.86 4.69
N GLY A 914 25.66 -3.06 4.89
CA GLY A 914 24.97 -4.21 5.46
C GLY A 914 25.23 -4.43 6.95
N VAL A 915 26.20 -3.72 7.53
CA VAL A 915 26.67 -3.96 8.90
C VAL A 915 26.60 -2.69 9.76
N SER A 916 25.76 -2.71 10.79
CA SER A 916 25.66 -1.67 11.83
C SER A 916 26.44 -2.03 13.10
N ASP A 917 26.75 -1.04 13.92
CA ASP A 917 27.25 -1.27 15.27
C ASP A 917 26.12 -1.63 16.23
N ASP A 918 26.41 -2.42 17.27
CA ASP A 918 25.49 -2.74 18.39
C ASP A 918 25.10 -1.55 19.25
N ASP A 919 25.87 -0.48 19.19
CA ASP A 919 25.58 0.75 19.91
C ASP A 919 24.93 1.75 18.95
N GLY A 920 23.92 2.47 19.42
CA GLY A 920 23.19 3.45 18.61
C GLY A 920 21.88 2.89 18.08
N ASP A 921 21.34 3.54 17.06
CA ASP A 921 20.00 3.25 16.53
C ASP A 921 20.03 2.40 15.24
N HIS A 922 21.20 1.94 14.79
CA HIS A 922 21.39 1.01 13.67
C HIS A 922 20.98 1.48 12.25
N ASP A 923 20.36 2.65 12.11
CA ASP A 923 19.91 3.24 10.82
C ASP A 923 21.05 3.52 9.82
N GLU A 924 22.31 3.39 10.25
CA GLU A 924 23.45 3.52 9.36
C GLU A 924 23.62 2.34 8.39
N ALA A 925 22.91 1.22 8.62
CA ALA A 925 22.94 0.04 7.77
C ALA A 925 21.54 -0.56 7.55
N ASP A 926 21.27 -0.96 6.32
CA ASP A 926 20.07 -1.67 5.93
C ASP A 926 20.46 -2.73 4.90
N TYR A 927 20.51 -3.97 5.36
CA TYR A 927 20.99 -5.09 4.56
C TYR A 927 19.90 -5.66 3.66
N ASP A 928 18.67 -5.75 4.15
CA ASP A 928 17.55 -6.37 3.44
C ASP A 928 16.51 -5.37 2.90
N GLY A 929 16.68 -4.07 3.14
CA GLY A 929 15.75 -3.02 2.73
C GLY A 929 14.59 -2.82 3.71
N GLY A 930 14.51 -3.64 4.76
CA GLY A 930 13.50 -3.55 5.82
C GLY A 930 13.99 -2.87 7.09
N GLY A 931 15.21 -2.33 7.09
CA GLY A 931 15.86 -1.75 8.25
C GLY A 931 16.62 -2.76 9.12
N TRP A 932 16.85 -3.99 8.64
CA TRP A 932 17.65 -4.97 9.37
C TRP A 932 19.07 -5.04 8.82
N SER A 933 20.05 -5.17 9.71
CA SER A 933 21.46 -5.27 9.34
C SER A 933 22.21 -6.29 10.18
N TYR A 934 23.34 -6.78 9.68
CA TYR A 934 24.24 -7.57 10.51
C TYR A 934 24.81 -6.72 11.65
N SER A 935 24.98 -7.32 12.81
CA SER A 935 25.77 -6.72 13.90
C SER A 935 27.26 -6.90 13.65
N ARG A 936 28.01 -5.79 13.68
CA ARG A 936 29.48 -5.80 13.59
C ARG A 936 30.12 -6.59 14.72
N GLN A 937 29.61 -6.44 15.93
CA GLN A 937 30.12 -7.08 17.15
C GLN A 937 29.83 -8.58 17.11
N ALA A 938 28.64 -8.98 16.68
CA ALA A 938 28.27 -10.38 16.52
C ALA A 938 29.09 -11.06 15.41
N LEU A 939 29.31 -10.39 14.28
CA LEU A 939 30.20 -10.87 13.21
C LEU A 939 31.64 -11.01 13.71
N ALA A 940 32.16 -10.02 14.44
CA ALA A 940 33.50 -10.09 15.02
C ALA A 940 33.65 -11.27 15.99
N ALA A 941 32.65 -11.49 16.86
CA ALA A 941 32.59 -12.64 17.76
C ALA A 941 32.50 -13.97 17.01
N ALA A 942 31.81 -14.01 15.87
CA ALA A 942 31.74 -15.15 14.96
C ALA A 942 33.00 -15.32 14.08
N GLY A 943 34.02 -14.47 14.25
CA GLY A 943 35.31 -14.60 13.59
C GLY A 943 35.53 -13.67 12.40
N LEU A 944 34.57 -12.82 12.05
CA LEU A 944 34.60 -11.86 10.94
C LEU A 944 34.74 -10.41 11.46
N ALA A 945 35.86 -10.13 12.13
CA ALA A 945 36.18 -8.77 12.55
C ALA A 945 36.66 -7.92 11.34
N PRO A 946 36.46 -6.59 11.33
CA PRO A 946 36.89 -5.73 10.23
C PRO A 946 38.37 -5.94 9.83
N GLY A 947 38.62 -6.21 8.55
CA GLY A 947 39.97 -6.46 8.01
C GLY A 947 40.60 -7.81 8.38
N LYS A 948 39.88 -8.68 9.11
CA LYS A 948 40.41 -9.98 9.53
C LYS A 948 40.53 -10.94 8.35
N GLN A 949 41.64 -11.69 8.32
CA GLN A 949 41.85 -12.75 7.35
C GLN A 949 41.11 -14.04 7.77
N GLY A 950 40.57 -14.74 6.77
CA GLY A 950 39.86 -16.01 6.95
C GLY A 950 40.10 -16.97 5.79
N THR A 951 39.55 -18.16 5.91
CA THR A 951 39.56 -19.19 4.86
C THR A 951 38.18 -19.79 4.67
N ALA A 952 37.75 -20.01 3.43
CA ALA A 952 36.53 -20.72 3.09
C ALA A 952 36.78 -21.60 1.87
N GLY A 953 36.33 -22.86 1.89
CA GLY A 953 36.62 -23.82 0.82
C GLY A 953 38.13 -24.02 0.55
N GLY A 954 38.98 -23.78 1.55
CA GLY A 954 40.45 -23.82 1.42
C GLY A 954 41.08 -22.59 0.75
N LEU A 955 40.29 -21.57 0.37
CA LEU A 955 40.76 -20.33 -0.25
C LEU A 955 40.84 -19.21 0.80
N ALA A 956 41.80 -18.30 0.64
CA ALA A 956 42.01 -17.20 1.57
C ALA A 956 41.16 -15.97 1.18
N PHE A 957 40.61 -15.28 2.18
CA PHE A 957 39.92 -14.00 2.00
C PHE A 957 40.26 -13.01 3.12
N THR A 958 39.98 -11.74 2.88
CA THR A 958 40.00 -10.67 3.89
C THR A 958 38.59 -10.13 4.05
N TRP A 959 38.08 -10.15 5.27
CA TRP A 959 36.78 -9.56 5.60
C TRP A 959 36.82 -8.03 5.43
N PRO A 960 35.75 -7.38 4.92
CA PRO A 960 35.74 -5.93 4.72
C PRO A 960 36.12 -5.15 5.98
N ALA A 961 36.93 -4.11 5.80
CA ALA A 961 37.37 -3.21 6.85
C ALA A 961 36.60 -1.87 6.84
N SER A 962 35.36 -1.87 6.37
CA SER A 962 34.53 -0.67 6.27
C SER A 962 34.19 -0.13 7.67
N PRO A 963 34.33 1.18 7.92
CA PRO A 963 33.80 1.82 9.13
C PRO A 963 32.29 1.62 9.27
N ALA A 964 31.74 1.89 10.45
CA ALA A 964 30.30 1.93 10.65
C ALA A 964 29.63 2.98 9.74
N GLY A 965 28.46 2.64 9.21
CA GLY A 965 27.72 3.51 8.29
C GLY A 965 28.36 3.69 6.91
N ARG A 966 29.30 2.80 6.53
CA ARG A 966 29.94 2.80 5.22
C ARG A 966 29.64 1.52 4.46
N PRO A 967 29.50 1.59 3.12
CA PRO A 967 29.32 0.41 2.31
C PRO A 967 30.38 -0.65 2.60
N ASP A 968 29.93 -1.87 2.85
CA ASP A 968 30.75 -3.01 3.25
C ASP A 968 30.55 -4.22 2.35
N ASN A 969 29.59 -4.14 1.43
CA ASN A 969 29.30 -5.18 0.48
C ASN A 969 28.83 -4.61 -0.87
N VAL A 970 28.81 -5.48 -1.87
CA VAL A 970 28.32 -5.21 -3.21
C VAL A 970 26.95 -5.86 -3.37
N SER A 971 25.89 -5.06 -3.45
CA SER A 971 24.61 -5.47 -4.03
C SER A 971 24.77 -5.56 -5.55
N ALA A 972 24.63 -6.75 -6.11
CA ALA A 972 25.08 -7.05 -7.47
C ALA A 972 24.23 -6.36 -8.55
N SER A 973 24.83 -5.42 -9.27
CA SER A 973 24.21 -4.62 -10.33
C SER A 973 25.02 -4.61 -11.63
N GLY A 974 25.89 -5.60 -11.83
CA GLY A 974 26.73 -5.71 -13.02
C GLY A 974 28.18 -5.25 -12.85
N GLN A 975 28.65 -5.02 -11.62
CA GLN A 975 30.00 -4.53 -11.34
C GLN A 975 31.07 -5.53 -11.79
N THR A 976 32.18 -5.05 -12.36
CA THR A 976 33.37 -5.86 -12.63
C THR A 976 34.44 -5.63 -11.56
N VAL A 977 34.82 -6.70 -10.86
CA VAL A 977 35.86 -6.73 -9.83
C VAL A 977 37.12 -7.41 -10.38
N GLN A 978 38.21 -6.65 -10.48
CA GLN A 978 39.56 -7.14 -10.76
C GLN A 978 40.15 -7.77 -9.50
N LEU A 979 40.73 -8.97 -9.65
CA LEU A 979 41.45 -9.59 -8.55
C LEU A 979 42.77 -8.86 -8.30
N ALA A 980 43.15 -8.71 -7.03
CA ALA A 980 44.42 -8.09 -6.64
C ALA A 980 45.64 -8.83 -7.23
N SER A 981 45.50 -10.12 -7.48
CA SER A 981 46.44 -10.94 -8.23
C SER A 981 45.67 -12.05 -8.94
N PRO A 982 46.07 -12.47 -10.16
CA PRO A 982 45.39 -13.57 -10.84
C PRO A 982 45.39 -14.87 -10.01
N ALA A 983 44.26 -15.57 -9.98
CA ALA A 983 44.05 -16.73 -9.11
C ALA A 983 43.66 -17.99 -9.90
N GLY A 984 43.96 -19.17 -9.38
CA GLY A 984 43.55 -20.45 -9.97
C GLY A 984 42.15 -20.87 -9.51
N ALA A 985 41.72 -20.40 -8.34
CA ALA A 985 40.41 -20.70 -7.78
C ALA A 985 39.75 -19.44 -7.18
N LEU A 986 38.40 -19.47 -7.13
CA LEU A 986 37.57 -18.38 -6.64
C LEU A 986 36.37 -18.91 -5.86
N SER A 987 36.01 -18.27 -4.75
CA SER A 987 34.71 -18.42 -4.07
C SER A 987 34.19 -17.04 -3.68
N PHE A 988 32.88 -16.85 -3.74
CA PHE A 988 32.22 -15.61 -3.30
C PHE A 988 31.81 -15.75 -1.83
N ILE A 989 32.10 -14.73 -1.03
CA ILE A 989 31.68 -14.66 0.37
C ILE A 989 30.58 -13.60 0.49
N GLY A 990 29.40 -14.03 0.91
CA GLY A 990 28.17 -13.23 0.78
C GLY A 990 26.94 -13.92 1.34
N SER A 991 25.78 -13.32 1.09
CA SER A 991 24.48 -13.94 1.33
C SER A 991 23.40 -13.33 0.43
N ALA A 992 22.17 -13.82 0.53
CA ALA A 992 21.02 -13.28 -0.19
C ALA A 992 20.00 -12.66 0.77
N VAL A 993 19.21 -11.72 0.27
CA VAL A 993 18.04 -11.16 0.95
C VAL A 993 16.76 -11.48 0.17
N ASN A 994 15.60 -11.26 0.78
CA ASN A 994 14.30 -11.55 0.17
C ASN A 994 14.13 -13.01 -0.30
N GLY A 995 14.80 -13.95 0.38
CA GLY A 995 14.80 -15.36 0.03
C GLY A 995 16.10 -15.85 -0.63
N ASN A 996 16.09 -17.10 -1.08
CA ASN A 996 17.27 -17.72 -1.68
C ASN A 996 17.45 -17.24 -3.13
N GLN A 997 18.67 -16.85 -3.50
CA GLN A 997 18.96 -16.30 -4.83
C GLN A 997 19.94 -17.19 -5.60
N GLN A 998 19.69 -17.40 -6.89
CA GLN A 998 20.52 -18.23 -7.77
C GLN A 998 20.71 -17.59 -9.14
N THR A 999 21.96 -17.32 -9.51
CA THR A 999 22.33 -16.80 -10.84
C THR A 999 23.79 -17.12 -11.18
N LYS A 1000 24.34 -16.52 -12.24
CA LYS A 1000 25.73 -16.71 -12.67
C LYS A 1000 26.50 -15.39 -12.77
N ALA A 1001 27.77 -15.42 -12.37
CA ALA A 1001 28.74 -14.37 -12.64
C ALA A 1001 29.62 -14.75 -13.84
N THR A 1002 30.21 -13.75 -14.49
CA THR A 1002 31.13 -13.95 -15.63
C THR A 1002 32.57 -13.83 -15.15
N VAL A 1003 33.36 -14.89 -15.30
CA VAL A 1003 34.80 -14.89 -15.02
C VAL A 1003 35.55 -14.49 -16.29
N THR A 1004 36.53 -13.60 -16.16
CA THR A 1004 37.46 -13.25 -17.25
C THR A 1004 38.87 -13.68 -16.86
N TYR A 1005 39.57 -14.38 -17.76
CA TYR A 1005 40.92 -14.87 -17.52
C TYR A 1005 42.00 -13.90 -18.01
N THR A 1006 43.25 -14.17 -17.62
CA THR A 1006 44.42 -13.39 -18.04
C THR A 1006 44.66 -13.40 -19.56
N ASP A 1007 44.18 -14.40 -20.28
CA ASP A 1007 44.23 -14.50 -21.75
C ASP A 1007 43.09 -13.74 -22.47
N GLY A 1008 42.17 -13.11 -21.72
CA GLY A 1008 41.03 -12.35 -22.23
C GLY A 1008 39.79 -13.19 -22.56
N THR A 1009 39.86 -14.52 -22.46
CA THR A 1009 38.68 -15.38 -22.61
C THR A 1009 37.80 -15.33 -21.35
N THR A 1010 36.55 -15.75 -21.47
CA THR A 1010 35.57 -15.73 -20.37
C THR A 1010 34.92 -17.10 -20.14
N ASP A 1011 34.39 -17.30 -18.94
CA ASP A 1011 33.54 -18.43 -18.56
C ASP A 1011 32.48 -17.95 -17.55
N THR A 1012 31.54 -18.82 -17.18
CA THR A 1012 30.52 -18.53 -16.16
C THR A 1012 30.75 -19.34 -14.89
N VAL A 1013 30.47 -18.73 -13.74
CA VAL A 1013 30.51 -19.37 -12.43
C VAL A 1013 29.18 -19.16 -11.72
N ASP A 1014 28.71 -20.17 -11.00
CA ASP A 1014 27.49 -20.05 -10.20
C ASP A 1014 27.71 -19.07 -9.03
N LEU A 1015 26.82 -18.10 -8.92
CA LEU A 1015 26.69 -17.20 -7.77
C LEU A 1015 25.32 -17.46 -7.16
N SER A 1016 25.29 -18.26 -6.10
CA SER A 1016 24.04 -18.67 -5.45
C SER A 1016 24.22 -18.62 -3.94
N PHE A 1017 23.34 -17.88 -3.28
CA PHE A 1017 23.35 -17.72 -1.83
C PHE A 1017 22.00 -18.10 -1.24
N THR A 1018 22.08 -18.77 -0.10
CA THR A 1018 20.95 -18.93 0.81
C THR A 1018 20.60 -17.56 1.40
N ASP A 1019 19.31 -17.36 1.70
CA ASP A 1019 18.82 -16.22 2.49
C ASP A 1019 19.63 -16.05 3.80
N TRP A 1020 19.97 -14.82 4.12
CA TRP A 1020 20.84 -14.44 5.23
C TRP A 1020 20.29 -14.83 6.61
N THR A 1021 18.97 -14.97 6.76
CA THR A 1021 18.32 -15.47 7.98
C THR A 1021 17.92 -16.93 7.88
N VAL A 1022 18.13 -17.56 6.72
CA VAL A 1022 17.68 -18.92 6.41
C VAL A 1022 16.16 -19.04 6.66
N GLY A 1023 15.39 -18.05 6.18
CA GLY A 1023 13.94 -18.00 6.37
C GLY A 1023 13.52 -17.79 7.83
N GLY A 1024 14.12 -16.81 8.51
CA GLY A 1024 13.85 -16.51 9.92
C GLY A 1024 14.24 -17.65 10.87
N GLY A 1025 15.24 -18.46 10.51
CA GLY A 1025 15.68 -19.63 11.28
C GLY A 1025 14.89 -20.92 11.08
N GLY A 1026 13.83 -20.92 10.25
CA GLY A 1026 13.00 -22.09 9.97
C GLY A 1026 13.42 -22.90 8.74
N GLY A 1027 14.33 -22.38 7.92
CA GLY A 1027 14.78 -23.00 6.67
C GLY A 1027 16.00 -23.91 6.81
N SER A 1028 16.59 -24.27 5.68
CA SER A 1028 17.86 -25.01 5.62
C SER A 1028 18.82 -24.36 4.61
N VAL A 1029 20.12 -24.47 4.86
CA VAL A 1029 21.16 -23.95 3.96
C VAL A 1029 21.07 -24.64 2.60
N GLN A 1030 21.00 -23.85 1.53
CA GLN A 1030 20.83 -24.30 0.15
C GLN A 1030 22.14 -24.27 -0.64
N TYR A 1031 22.09 -24.80 -1.88
CA TYR A 1031 23.14 -24.72 -2.91
C TYR A 1031 24.51 -25.33 -2.53
N GLY A 1032 24.59 -26.00 -1.37
CA GLY A 1032 25.84 -26.46 -0.78
C GLY A 1032 26.75 -25.30 -0.35
N ASN A 1033 26.16 -24.17 0.06
CA ASN A 1033 26.88 -23.07 0.69
C ASN A 1033 27.59 -23.54 1.97
N GLU A 1034 28.84 -23.11 2.16
CA GLU A 1034 29.58 -23.28 3.41
C GLU A 1034 29.25 -22.11 4.35
N VAL A 1035 28.92 -22.38 5.61
CA VAL A 1035 28.67 -21.32 6.61
C VAL A 1035 30.01 -20.79 7.09
N VAL A 1036 30.34 -19.56 6.71
CA VAL A 1036 31.57 -18.85 7.13
C VAL A 1036 31.40 -18.25 8.51
N ALA A 1037 30.23 -17.69 8.79
CA ALA A 1037 29.87 -17.19 10.11
C ALA A 1037 28.37 -17.37 10.38
N LYS A 1038 28.03 -17.52 11.66
CA LYS A 1038 26.66 -17.47 12.18
C LYS A 1038 26.63 -16.53 13.38
N THR A 1039 25.76 -15.52 13.34
CA THR A 1039 25.50 -14.64 14.48
C THR A 1039 24.25 -15.10 15.24
N ALA A 1040 24.13 -14.67 16.50
CA ALA A 1040 22.97 -14.99 17.34
C ALA A 1040 21.79 -14.02 17.18
N TYR A 1041 22.04 -12.85 16.61
CA TYR A 1041 21.08 -11.76 16.43
C TYR A 1041 21.46 -10.91 15.21
N ARG A 1042 20.53 -10.04 14.82
CA ARG A 1042 20.71 -8.92 13.88
C ARG A 1042 20.30 -7.61 14.54
N ASN A 1043 20.73 -6.50 13.97
CA ASN A 1043 20.36 -5.17 14.45
C ASN A 1043 19.15 -4.66 13.68
N VAL A 1044 18.36 -3.77 14.32
CA VAL A 1044 17.12 -3.22 13.76
C VAL A 1044 17.16 -1.69 13.81
N ALA A 1045 16.97 -1.04 12.67
CA ALA A 1045 16.83 0.41 12.55
C ALA A 1045 15.83 0.97 13.60
N GLY A 1046 16.28 1.95 14.39
CA GLY A 1046 15.52 2.61 15.44
C GLY A 1046 15.23 1.78 16.70
N ALA A 1047 15.80 0.57 16.83
CA ALA A 1047 15.68 -0.30 18.01
C ALA A 1047 17.06 -0.89 18.39
N ASP A 1048 17.11 -1.89 19.28
CA ASP A 1048 18.34 -2.59 19.67
C ASP A 1048 18.50 -3.84 18.77
N LYS A 1049 18.44 -5.04 19.36
CA LYS A 1049 18.73 -6.30 18.67
C LYS A 1049 17.48 -7.14 18.46
N ASP A 1050 17.37 -7.75 17.28
CA ASP A 1050 16.42 -8.80 16.96
C ASP A 1050 17.10 -10.17 17.11
N PRO A 1051 16.61 -11.08 17.97
CA PRO A 1051 17.21 -12.40 18.24
C PRO A 1051 17.05 -13.42 17.09
N VAL A 1052 17.06 -12.95 15.85
CA VAL A 1052 17.12 -13.77 14.63
C VAL A 1052 18.58 -14.02 14.25
N ALA A 1053 18.95 -15.29 14.12
CA ALA A 1053 20.29 -15.67 13.69
C ALA A 1053 20.53 -15.29 12.23
N THR A 1054 21.71 -14.74 11.93
CA THR A 1054 22.11 -14.42 10.56
C THR A 1054 23.37 -15.19 10.15
N TYR A 1055 23.55 -15.35 8.85
CA TYR A 1055 24.55 -16.23 8.27
C TYR A 1055 25.31 -15.51 7.15
N VAL A 1056 26.62 -15.71 7.13
CA VAL A 1056 27.48 -15.35 5.99
C VAL A 1056 27.96 -16.65 5.37
N PHE A 1057 27.86 -16.75 4.06
CA PHE A 1057 28.13 -17.96 3.30
C PHE A 1057 29.33 -17.81 2.37
N ALA A 1058 29.94 -18.95 2.03
CA ALA A 1058 30.82 -19.08 0.88
C ALA A 1058 30.16 -19.95 -0.19
N THR A 1059 30.29 -19.55 -1.45
CA THR A 1059 29.91 -20.42 -2.58
C THR A 1059 30.90 -21.59 -2.70
N LYS A 1060 30.49 -22.65 -3.39
CA LYS A 1060 31.44 -23.70 -3.76
C LYS A 1060 32.60 -23.10 -4.57
N PRO A 1061 33.87 -23.43 -4.25
CA PRO A 1061 35.01 -22.95 -5.01
C PRO A 1061 34.93 -23.33 -6.48
N TYR A 1062 35.04 -22.33 -7.35
CA TYR A 1062 35.23 -22.50 -8.78
C TYR A 1062 36.73 -22.65 -9.08
N GLN A 1063 37.05 -23.63 -9.91
CA GLN A 1063 38.42 -23.91 -10.36
C GLN A 1063 38.57 -23.46 -11.80
N ALA A 1064 39.57 -22.62 -12.06
CA ALA A 1064 39.88 -22.20 -13.43
C ALA A 1064 40.34 -23.42 -14.26
N PRO A 1065 40.01 -23.46 -15.57
CA PRO A 1065 40.54 -24.48 -16.47
C PRO A 1065 42.07 -24.52 -16.43
N ALA A 1066 42.64 -25.71 -16.62
CA ALA A 1066 44.08 -25.91 -16.58
C ALA A 1066 44.82 -24.91 -17.49
N GLY A 1067 45.82 -24.21 -16.93
CA GLY A 1067 46.62 -23.21 -17.64
C GLY A 1067 46.00 -21.81 -17.71
N LYS A 1068 44.79 -21.60 -17.18
CA LYS A 1068 44.17 -20.27 -17.07
C LYS A 1068 44.24 -19.75 -15.63
N GLN A 1069 44.32 -18.42 -15.51
CA GLN A 1069 44.17 -17.72 -14.24
C GLN A 1069 43.06 -16.69 -14.36
N ILE A 1070 42.24 -16.60 -13.32
CA ILE A 1070 41.15 -15.64 -13.22
C ILE A 1070 41.76 -14.26 -13.02
N LYS A 1071 41.38 -13.31 -13.86
CA LYS A 1071 41.81 -11.91 -13.78
C LYS A 1071 40.74 -11.05 -13.11
N SER A 1072 39.48 -11.27 -13.46
CA SER A 1072 38.35 -10.51 -12.92
C SER A 1072 37.06 -11.30 -12.95
N VAL A 1073 36.08 -10.82 -12.20
CA VAL A 1073 34.71 -11.33 -12.20
C VAL A 1073 33.73 -10.19 -12.45
N THR A 1074 32.71 -10.42 -13.27
CA THR A 1074 31.59 -9.50 -13.46
C THR A 1074 30.38 -10.10 -12.78
N LEU A 1075 29.86 -9.37 -11.79
CA LEU A 1075 28.68 -9.75 -11.04
C LEU A 1075 27.42 -9.67 -11.92
N PRO A 1076 26.38 -10.46 -11.62
CA PRO A 1076 25.08 -10.36 -12.28
C PRO A 1076 24.38 -9.02 -11.95
N ARG A 1077 23.27 -8.74 -12.63
CA ARG A 1077 22.28 -7.75 -12.19
C ARG A 1077 21.20 -8.46 -11.38
N ASN A 1078 21.39 -8.55 -10.07
CA ASN A 1078 20.44 -9.06 -9.10
C ASN A 1078 20.80 -8.42 -7.75
N THR A 1079 20.06 -7.39 -7.36
CA THR A 1079 20.35 -6.58 -6.17
C THR A 1079 20.12 -7.32 -4.85
N ASP A 1080 19.37 -8.42 -4.85
CA ASP A 1080 19.19 -9.29 -3.68
C ASP A 1080 20.43 -10.15 -3.38
N LEU A 1081 21.44 -10.16 -4.26
CA LEU A 1081 22.72 -10.83 -4.05
C LEU A 1081 23.78 -9.86 -3.54
N HIS A 1082 24.26 -10.13 -2.33
CA HIS A 1082 25.24 -9.29 -1.66
C HIS A 1082 26.58 -10.02 -1.51
N VAL A 1083 27.65 -9.45 -2.05
CA VAL A 1083 29.02 -9.98 -1.95
C VAL A 1083 29.86 -9.09 -1.04
N PHE A 1084 30.26 -9.61 0.12
CA PHE A 1084 31.16 -8.92 1.04
C PHE A 1084 32.62 -9.00 0.57
N THR A 1085 33.07 -10.19 0.13
CA THR A 1085 34.46 -10.38 -0.31
C THR A 1085 34.61 -11.58 -1.23
N LEU A 1086 35.81 -11.73 -1.81
CA LEU A 1086 36.18 -12.85 -2.67
C LEU A 1086 37.29 -13.65 -1.99
N ALA A 1087 37.12 -14.97 -1.91
CA ALA A 1087 38.17 -15.89 -1.49
C ALA A 1087 38.90 -16.42 -2.73
N THR A 1088 40.23 -16.34 -2.72
CA THR A 1088 41.07 -16.72 -3.87
C THR A 1088 42.24 -17.59 -3.44
N GLY A 1089 42.74 -18.44 -4.35
CA GLY A 1089 43.87 -19.32 -4.12
C GLY A 1089 44.51 -19.87 -5.39
#